data_AF-A0A7Z9UIJ1-F1
#
_entry.id   AF-A0A7Z9UIJ1-F1
#
_cell.length_a   1.000
_cell.length_b   1.000
_cell.length_c   1.000
_cell.angle_alpha   90.00
_cell.angle_beta   90.00
_cell.angle_gamma   90.00
#
_symmetry.space_group_name_H-M   'P 1'
#
loop_
_entity.id
_entity.type
_entity.pdbx_description
1 polymer ?
#
loop_
_entity_poly.entity_id
_entity_poly.type
_entity_poly.pdbx_seq_one_letter_code
_entity_poly.pdbx_strand_id
1 'polypeptide(L)'
;MIREKYILFLTVIIQWVMLSGALSQSHWETAIYAEDTWHYFVGTSAPPSNWNDLDFDENNWSSGQGGFGYADEDDNTTIPNTLAVFFRKSFQVDGLDEILSAAVHGDYDDGFVVYINGVEIARSFNMGTPGTAVPYDQTTEGDHEAVMYQGGIPDVFILDNNDLDGLLQAGENVFAVEVHNVNSTSSDMSSIFFLSFELNMGVSYYGATPDWFYIPIEFSTSHLPIVVVNTNGQDIPNENKITAHMGIVDNGSGEMNHLSDPYNHYDGFIGIELRGSSTLWFPKKQFAVETRDSLGDNNNVSLLGMPVENDWIFNAPYTDKSLMRNVLIYKMAQDAGRYASRSHYFELVLNGDYRGVYVMLEKIKRDDNRVDIANLNPENVSGDDLTGGYIIKIDKWDGENVDGWYSEPQLENYSGFYYQYHYPKPDDIVSEQKEYIIDYIDNFEQVVISENFSDPILGYPSIIHWDSFVDFLIMQEITKNVDGYRLSSYLYKDKDSNDGRLIAGPIWDFNLGFGNADYCDGGTTTGWAIDFNLVCPGDSYQIPFWWYLIWSDESFRWSVQQRWHELRQNMLSNAAVNTVIDSLRDHIGVAADRNFERWPTLGEYVWPNYFIGETYEEEVEYLRDWIMTRMEWMDNELLATHGNRYLVPEVFALNPVYPNPFNRAVSIRYLLPIDTDIKLDVFNTKGVHVNCLFEGKKHAGIHTSPWDGRNKYGQDVSSGMYIILLEADNLQYNQHHYTETRKVILVK
;
A
#
# COMPACT_ATOMS: atom_id res chain seq x y z
N MET A 1 -5.73 11.43 51.99
CA MET A 1 -5.82 11.63 50.53
C MET A 1 -4.50 11.83 49.79
N ILE A 2 -3.43 12.35 50.41
CA ILE A 2 -2.10 12.44 49.73
C ILE A 2 -1.23 11.20 50.03
N ARG A 3 -1.43 10.54 51.18
CA ARG A 3 -0.62 9.37 51.59
C ARG A 3 -0.98 8.04 50.92
N GLU A 4 -2.20 7.91 50.36
CA GLU A 4 -2.64 6.71 49.63
C GLU A 4 -2.22 6.74 48.15
N LYS A 5 -2.05 7.92 47.55
CA LYS A 5 -1.55 8.04 46.17
C LYS A 5 -0.07 7.68 46.03
N TYR A 6 0.76 7.92 47.05
CA TYR A 6 2.18 7.53 47.01
C TYR A 6 2.42 6.03 47.19
N ILE A 7 1.55 5.34 47.94
CA ILE A 7 1.67 3.89 48.13
C ILE A 7 1.23 3.16 46.86
N LEU A 8 0.17 3.62 46.18
CA LEU A 8 -0.29 3.07 44.90
C LEU A 8 0.73 3.33 43.76
N PHE A 9 1.37 4.50 43.75
CA PHE A 9 2.40 4.83 42.74
C PHE A 9 3.69 4.03 42.94
N LEU A 10 4.10 3.74 44.18
CA LEU A 10 5.25 2.87 44.45
C LEU A 10 4.94 1.38 44.22
N THR A 11 3.70 0.91 44.42
CA THR A 11 3.36 -0.50 44.11
C THR A 11 3.22 -0.75 42.61
N VAL A 12 2.74 0.23 41.84
CA VAL A 12 2.71 0.13 40.37
C VAL A 12 4.11 0.20 39.76
N ILE A 13 5.02 1.02 40.31
CA ILE A 13 6.43 1.06 39.86
C ILE A 13 7.19 -0.22 40.26
N ILE A 14 6.93 -0.79 41.43
CA ILE A 14 7.57 -2.07 41.84
C ILE A 14 6.98 -3.26 41.07
N GLN A 15 5.73 -3.19 40.60
CA GLN A 15 5.17 -4.18 39.67
C GLN A 15 5.59 -3.97 38.21
N TRP A 16 5.92 -2.74 37.80
CA TRP A 16 6.56 -2.46 36.50
C TRP A 16 8.04 -2.86 36.48
N VAL A 17 8.76 -2.70 37.59
CA VAL A 17 10.18 -3.11 37.75
C VAL A 17 10.34 -4.61 38.00
N MET A 18 9.25 -5.34 38.24
CA MET A 18 9.25 -6.82 38.36
C MET A 18 8.51 -7.52 37.20
N LEU A 19 8.01 -6.76 36.21
CA LEU A 19 7.53 -7.27 34.91
C LEU A 19 8.31 -6.71 33.71
N SER A 20 9.38 -5.96 33.94
CA SER A 20 10.60 -6.14 33.16
C SER A 20 11.30 -7.41 33.67
N GLY A 21 10.68 -8.57 33.44
CA GLY A 21 11.49 -9.77 33.28
C GLY A 21 12.47 -9.38 32.18
N ALA A 22 13.76 -9.38 32.50
CA ALA A 22 14.81 -9.10 31.54
C ALA A 22 14.44 -9.84 30.25
N LEU A 23 14.13 -9.10 29.19
CA LEU A 23 14.34 -9.64 27.86
C LEU A 23 15.81 -10.02 27.89
N SER A 24 16.08 -11.31 27.98
CA SER A 24 17.44 -11.82 27.87
C SER A 24 17.88 -11.44 26.47
N GLN A 25 18.55 -10.30 26.30
CA GLN A 25 19.15 -9.97 25.01
C GLN A 25 20.34 -10.91 24.87
N SER A 26 20.16 -11.99 24.14
CA SER A 26 21.23 -12.82 23.64
C SER A 26 21.99 -12.11 22.52
N HIS A 27 23.11 -12.69 22.10
CA HIS A 27 23.80 -12.31 20.87
C HIS A 27 24.34 -13.55 20.18
N TRP A 28 24.61 -13.43 18.88
CA TRP A 28 25.18 -14.51 18.08
C TRP A 28 26.69 -14.33 17.91
N GLU A 29 27.41 -15.45 17.94
CA GLU A 29 28.84 -15.52 17.63
C GLU A 29 29.13 -16.72 16.73
N THR A 30 30.12 -16.60 15.84
CA THR A 30 30.51 -17.67 14.91
C THR A 30 31.70 -18.44 15.46
N ALA A 31 31.47 -19.72 15.76
CA ALA A 31 32.47 -20.65 16.30
C ALA A 31 33.33 -21.28 15.22
N ILE A 32 32.77 -21.45 14.01
CA ILE A 32 33.47 -22.00 12.85
C ILE A 32 33.15 -21.15 11.63
N TYR A 33 34.19 -20.65 10.98
CA TYR A 33 34.10 -19.93 9.73
C TYR A 33 34.40 -20.83 8.54
N ALA A 34 33.86 -20.51 7.36
CA ALA A 34 34.20 -21.25 6.15
C ALA A 34 35.71 -21.13 5.83
N GLU A 35 36.31 -19.95 5.97
CA GLU A 35 37.71 -19.68 5.69
C GLU A 35 38.71 -20.28 6.69
N ASP A 36 38.20 -20.90 7.77
CA ASP A 36 39.01 -21.64 8.72
C ASP A 36 39.78 -22.78 8.03
N THR A 37 40.81 -23.29 8.69
CA THR A 37 41.45 -24.54 8.26
C THR A 37 40.68 -25.75 8.77
N TRP A 38 40.36 -26.68 7.87
CA TRP A 38 39.66 -27.93 8.11
C TRP A 38 40.51 -29.14 7.73
N HIS A 39 40.09 -30.32 8.17
CA HIS A 39 40.56 -31.59 7.62
C HIS A 39 39.52 -32.15 6.66
N TYR A 40 39.95 -32.61 5.48
CA TYR A 40 39.04 -33.08 4.44
C TYR A 40 39.54 -34.36 3.75
N PHE A 41 38.58 -35.09 3.19
CA PHE A 41 38.75 -36.33 2.46
C PHE A 41 37.88 -36.31 1.20
N VAL A 42 38.53 -36.38 0.03
CA VAL A 42 37.83 -36.47 -1.26
C VAL A 42 37.29 -37.90 -1.41
N GLY A 43 35.98 -38.03 -1.62
CA GLY A 43 35.19 -39.27 -1.67
C GLY A 43 35.51 -40.18 -2.86
N THR A 44 36.76 -40.61 -3.00
CA THR A 44 37.17 -41.64 -3.98
C THR A 44 36.93 -43.07 -3.48
N SER A 45 36.65 -43.21 -2.18
CA SER A 45 36.23 -44.44 -1.50
C SER A 45 35.41 -44.07 -0.25
N ALA A 46 34.77 -45.03 0.40
CA ALA A 46 34.07 -44.77 1.66
C ALA A 46 35.07 -44.30 2.76
N PRO A 47 34.77 -43.22 3.50
CA PRO A 47 35.53 -42.86 4.68
C PRO A 47 35.32 -43.90 5.80
N PRO A 48 36.20 -43.94 6.83
CA PRO A 48 35.96 -44.74 8.03
C PRO A 48 34.59 -44.43 8.64
N SER A 49 33.86 -45.43 9.13
CA SER A 49 32.47 -45.24 9.58
C SER A 49 32.28 -44.28 10.76
N ASN A 50 33.36 -43.97 11.49
CA ASN A 50 33.38 -43.06 12.62
C ASN A 50 33.99 -41.69 12.26
N TRP A 51 34.16 -41.35 10.99
CA TRP A 51 34.87 -40.14 10.55
C TRP A 51 34.31 -38.83 11.14
N ASN A 52 33.02 -38.81 11.45
CA ASN A 52 32.28 -37.69 12.02
C ASN A 52 32.21 -37.73 13.56
N ASP A 53 32.75 -38.77 14.20
CA ASP A 53 32.86 -38.88 15.66
C ASP A 53 34.04 -38.04 16.17
N LEU A 54 33.97 -37.62 17.43
CA LEU A 54 35.01 -36.80 18.06
C LEU A 54 36.36 -37.52 18.17
N ASP A 55 36.37 -38.82 18.44
CA ASP A 55 37.58 -39.61 18.68
C ASP A 55 38.25 -40.12 17.40
N PHE A 56 37.76 -39.72 16.23
CA PHE A 56 38.36 -40.06 14.95
C PHE A 56 39.73 -39.39 14.76
N ASP A 57 40.70 -40.18 14.28
CA ASP A 57 42.06 -39.72 13.96
C ASP A 57 42.15 -39.19 12.51
N GLU A 58 42.09 -37.86 12.36
CA GLU A 58 42.17 -37.18 11.06
C GLU A 58 43.59 -37.04 10.48
N ASN A 59 44.65 -37.58 11.11
CA ASN A 59 46.03 -37.36 10.64
C ASN A 59 46.31 -37.87 9.21
N ASN A 60 45.44 -38.75 8.68
CA ASN A 60 45.53 -39.25 7.30
C ASN A 60 44.65 -38.48 6.30
N TRP A 61 43.93 -37.45 6.75
CA TRP A 61 43.14 -36.56 5.91
C TRP A 61 43.98 -35.37 5.45
N SER A 62 43.62 -34.82 4.29
CA SER A 62 44.21 -33.57 3.82
C SER A 62 43.75 -32.41 4.69
N SER A 63 44.43 -31.26 4.60
CA SER A 63 44.02 -30.04 5.30
C SER A 63 44.09 -28.84 4.35
N GLY A 64 43.13 -27.93 4.49
CA GLY A 64 42.94 -26.76 3.62
C GLY A 64 41.94 -25.78 4.23
N GLN A 65 41.83 -24.59 3.63
CA GLN A 65 40.77 -23.65 4.01
C GLN A 65 39.42 -24.16 3.51
N GLY A 66 38.32 -23.97 4.26
CA GLY A 66 36.99 -24.42 3.84
C GLY A 66 36.44 -23.63 2.64
N GLY A 67 35.37 -24.13 2.04
CA GLY A 67 35.07 -23.91 0.62
C GLY A 67 35.84 -24.95 -0.20
N PHE A 68 35.37 -26.20 -0.21
CA PHE A 68 35.96 -27.30 -0.98
C PHE A 68 35.13 -27.58 -2.23
N GLY A 69 35.73 -27.38 -3.40
CA GLY A 69 34.98 -27.57 -4.64
C GLY A 69 35.77 -27.25 -5.90
N TYR A 70 35.10 -26.93 -7.01
CA TYR A 70 35.72 -26.66 -8.31
C TYR A 70 34.81 -25.90 -9.30
N ALA A 71 35.47 -25.24 -10.27
CA ALA A 71 34.95 -24.59 -11.50
C ALA A 71 34.37 -23.18 -11.40
N ASP A 72 33.69 -22.82 -10.32
CA ASP A 72 33.04 -21.52 -10.04
C ASP A 72 34.00 -20.41 -9.54
N GLU A 73 35.21 -20.78 -9.09
CA GLU A 73 36.24 -19.88 -8.55
C GLU A 73 35.87 -19.18 -7.22
N ASP A 74 34.92 -19.72 -6.45
CA ASP A 74 34.53 -19.17 -5.14
C ASP A 74 35.05 -19.99 -3.93
N ASP A 75 35.53 -21.21 -4.18
CA ASP A 75 36.15 -22.08 -3.18
C ASP A 75 37.59 -21.68 -2.83
N ASN A 76 37.91 -21.67 -1.53
CA ASN A 76 39.29 -21.45 -1.07
C ASN A 76 40.20 -22.66 -1.31
N THR A 77 39.65 -23.88 -1.32
CA THR A 77 40.40 -25.12 -1.60
C THR A 77 39.79 -25.85 -2.79
N THR A 78 40.45 -25.72 -3.95
CA THR A 78 40.07 -26.48 -5.14
C THR A 78 40.39 -27.97 -5.00
N ILE A 79 39.39 -28.84 -5.24
CA ILE A 79 39.52 -30.30 -5.26
C ILE A 79 39.29 -30.87 -6.66
N PRO A 80 39.70 -32.12 -6.94
CA PRO A 80 39.33 -32.79 -8.19
C PRO A 80 37.82 -33.06 -8.28
N ASN A 81 37.27 -33.09 -9.49
CA ASN A 81 35.89 -33.52 -9.74
C ASN A 81 35.61 -34.86 -9.05
N THR A 82 34.60 -34.86 -8.19
CA THR A 82 34.25 -35.95 -7.28
C THR A 82 32.74 -36.04 -7.13
N LEU A 83 32.24 -37.19 -6.70
CA LEU A 83 30.84 -37.32 -6.28
C LEU A 83 30.60 -36.76 -4.89
N ALA A 84 31.59 -36.87 -4.00
CA ALA A 84 31.45 -36.42 -2.64
C ALA A 84 32.76 -35.89 -2.06
N VAL A 85 32.65 -34.98 -1.10
CA VAL A 85 33.74 -34.52 -0.22
C VAL A 85 33.27 -34.54 1.22
N PHE A 86 34.17 -34.98 2.11
CA PHE A 86 33.92 -35.08 3.55
C PHE A 86 34.90 -34.16 4.27
N PHE A 87 34.44 -33.36 5.22
CA PHE A 87 35.32 -32.47 5.97
C PHE A 87 34.85 -32.27 7.40
N ARG A 88 35.80 -31.98 8.29
CA ARG A 88 35.54 -31.83 9.73
C ARG A 88 36.49 -30.84 10.38
N LYS A 89 36.03 -30.26 11.48
CA LYS A 89 36.79 -29.32 12.29
C LYS A 89 36.36 -29.39 13.75
N SER A 90 37.35 -29.40 14.64
CA SER A 90 37.13 -29.36 16.07
C SER A 90 36.92 -27.92 16.56
N PHE A 91 36.07 -27.76 17.57
CA PHE A 91 35.80 -26.49 18.25
C PHE A 91 35.65 -26.71 19.76
N GLN A 92 35.74 -25.64 20.55
CA GLN A 92 35.63 -25.71 22.01
C GLN A 92 34.29 -25.16 22.48
N VAL A 93 33.73 -25.75 23.55
CA VAL A 93 32.52 -25.27 24.25
C VAL A 93 32.85 -25.12 25.74
N ASP A 94 32.93 -23.88 26.21
CA ASP A 94 33.33 -23.58 27.60
C ASP A 94 32.13 -23.62 28.58
N GLY A 95 30.94 -23.17 28.15
CA GLY A 95 29.74 -23.09 28.98
C GLY A 95 28.49 -23.63 28.27
N LEU A 96 28.14 -24.91 28.52
CA LEU A 96 26.96 -25.54 27.91
C LEU A 96 25.65 -24.80 28.24
N ASP A 97 25.46 -24.44 29.51
CA ASP A 97 24.27 -23.73 29.99
C ASP A 97 24.16 -22.29 29.46
N GLU A 98 25.17 -21.81 28.73
CA GLU A 98 25.23 -20.45 28.19
C GLU A 98 24.95 -20.38 26.69
N ILE A 99 24.93 -21.53 26.01
CA ILE A 99 24.49 -21.66 24.62
C ILE A 99 22.98 -21.87 24.63
N LEU A 100 22.26 -20.99 23.92
CA LEU A 100 20.80 -21.01 23.84
C LEU A 100 20.31 -21.74 22.58
N SER A 101 21.01 -21.53 21.47
CA SER A 101 20.67 -22.06 20.14
C SER A 101 21.94 -22.19 19.31
N ALA A 102 21.89 -22.94 18.22
CA ALA A 102 22.94 -22.98 17.20
C ALA A 102 22.34 -22.75 15.80
N ALA A 103 23.16 -22.25 14.88
CA ALA A 103 22.78 -22.07 13.49
C ALA A 103 23.91 -22.56 12.59
N VAL A 104 23.53 -23.39 11.62
CA VAL A 104 24.40 -23.83 10.53
C VAL A 104 24.01 -23.06 9.28
N HIS A 105 24.95 -22.28 8.76
CA HIS A 105 24.80 -21.63 7.45
C HIS A 105 25.59 -22.42 6.41
N GLY A 106 24.97 -22.79 5.29
CA GLY A 106 25.59 -23.56 4.22
C GLY A 106 25.29 -22.97 2.85
N ASP A 107 26.32 -22.66 2.08
CA ASP A 107 26.24 -22.43 0.63
C ASP A 107 26.90 -23.63 -0.06
N TYR A 108 26.13 -24.34 -0.89
CA TYR A 108 26.50 -25.68 -1.32
C TYR A 108 25.97 -26.03 -2.71
N ASP A 109 26.69 -26.92 -3.38
CA ASP A 109 26.32 -27.53 -4.64
C ASP A 109 26.81 -29.00 -4.66
N ASP A 110 25.95 -30.03 -4.75
CA ASP A 110 24.48 -29.99 -4.92
C ASP A 110 23.72 -30.29 -3.62
N GLY A 111 24.29 -31.07 -2.69
CA GLY A 111 23.57 -31.53 -1.50
C GLY A 111 24.49 -31.90 -0.37
N PHE A 112 23.99 -31.90 0.86
CA PHE A 112 24.83 -32.09 2.03
C PHE A 112 24.16 -32.85 3.19
N VAL A 113 24.99 -33.34 4.11
CA VAL A 113 24.60 -33.75 5.48
C VAL A 113 25.62 -33.21 6.48
N VAL A 114 25.14 -32.67 7.62
CA VAL A 114 25.96 -32.09 8.69
C VAL A 114 25.79 -32.88 9.98
N TYR A 115 26.90 -33.00 10.71
CA TYR A 115 27.01 -33.71 11.97
C TYR A 115 27.71 -32.86 13.04
N ILE A 116 27.26 -33.00 14.29
CA ILE A 116 28.03 -32.61 15.47
C ILE A 116 28.25 -33.84 16.35
N ASN A 117 29.50 -34.14 16.68
CA ASN A 117 29.89 -35.29 17.50
C ASN A 117 29.25 -36.62 17.04
N GLY A 118 29.21 -36.86 15.72
CA GLY A 118 28.63 -38.06 15.11
C GLY A 118 27.10 -38.07 14.97
N VAL A 119 26.39 -37.07 15.53
CA VAL A 119 24.93 -36.94 15.43
C VAL A 119 24.58 -36.06 14.24
N GLU A 120 23.74 -36.56 13.34
CA GLU A 120 23.21 -35.78 12.21
C GLU A 120 22.30 -34.65 12.72
N ILE A 121 22.58 -33.41 12.27
CA ILE A 121 21.85 -32.21 12.72
C ILE A 121 21.14 -31.48 11.59
N ALA A 122 21.60 -31.61 10.35
CA ALA A 122 21.01 -30.96 9.18
C ALA A 122 21.34 -31.74 7.90
N ARG A 123 20.49 -31.59 6.90
CA ARG A 123 20.58 -32.28 5.61
C ARG A 123 19.81 -31.47 4.56
N SER A 124 20.33 -31.40 3.34
CA SER A 124 19.64 -30.73 2.24
C SER A 124 18.41 -31.52 1.77
N PHE A 125 17.41 -30.83 1.23
CA PHE A 125 16.12 -31.42 0.83
C PHE A 125 16.26 -32.54 -0.24
N ASN A 126 17.33 -32.51 -1.02
CA ASN A 126 17.63 -33.43 -2.12
C ASN A 126 18.49 -34.63 -1.70
N MET A 127 18.70 -34.86 -0.40
CA MET A 127 19.57 -35.91 0.13
C MET A 127 18.83 -36.99 0.92
N GLY A 128 18.01 -37.84 0.30
CA GLY A 128 17.49 -39.08 0.91
C GLY A 128 16.74 -38.89 2.25
N THR A 129 16.63 -39.96 3.05
CA THR A 129 15.85 -39.93 4.32
C THR A 129 16.73 -39.53 5.52
N PRO A 130 16.31 -38.56 6.36
CA PRO A 130 17.04 -38.18 7.58
C PRO A 130 17.37 -39.36 8.51
N GLY A 131 18.58 -39.34 9.08
CA GLY A 131 19.09 -40.39 9.96
C GLY A 131 19.50 -41.69 9.25
N THR A 132 19.49 -41.72 7.92
CA THR A 132 20.06 -42.83 7.14
C THR A 132 21.46 -42.47 6.65
N ALA A 133 22.38 -43.44 6.74
CA ALA A 133 23.75 -43.24 6.28
C ALA A 133 23.78 -43.02 4.76
N VAL A 134 24.50 -41.99 4.34
CA VAL A 134 24.73 -41.66 2.94
C VAL A 134 26.08 -42.26 2.49
N PRO A 135 26.10 -43.19 1.52
CA PRO A 135 27.33 -43.68 0.93
C PRO A 135 28.04 -42.61 0.10
N TYR A 136 29.37 -42.64 0.07
CA TYR A 136 30.21 -41.70 -0.71
C TYR A 136 29.91 -41.67 -2.22
N ASP A 137 29.27 -42.70 -2.76
CA ASP A 137 28.89 -42.85 -4.17
C ASP A 137 27.39 -42.60 -4.42
N GLN A 138 26.64 -42.15 -3.41
CA GLN A 138 25.27 -41.68 -3.57
C GLN A 138 25.26 -40.28 -4.20
N THR A 139 24.36 -40.09 -5.15
CA THR A 139 24.07 -38.79 -5.76
C THR A 139 22.88 -38.12 -5.07
N THR A 140 22.76 -36.80 -5.25
CA THR A 140 21.53 -36.08 -4.87
C THR A 140 20.35 -36.47 -5.77
N GLU A 141 19.13 -36.17 -5.31
CA GLU A 141 17.89 -36.42 -6.06
C GLU A 141 17.53 -35.28 -7.06
N GLY A 142 18.27 -34.17 -7.02
CA GLY A 142 18.10 -33.00 -7.87
C GLY A 142 19.19 -31.96 -7.63
N ASP A 143 19.29 -31.00 -8.54
CA ASP A 143 20.33 -29.96 -8.54
C ASP A 143 20.06 -28.88 -7.47
N HIS A 144 21.12 -28.26 -6.94
CA HIS A 144 21.06 -27.03 -6.14
C HIS A 144 22.38 -26.26 -6.30
N GLU A 145 22.29 -24.96 -6.58
CA GLU A 145 23.46 -24.13 -6.88
C GLU A 145 23.86 -23.28 -5.67
N ALA A 146 25.17 -23.13 -5.47
CA ALA A 146 25.70 -22.13 -4.54
C ALA A 146 25.38 -20.71 -5.05
N VAL A 147 25.20 -19.74 -4.15
CA VAL A 147 24.74 -18.39 -4.50
C VAL A 147 25.58 -17.26 -3.93
N MET A 148 26.47 -17.52 -2.96
CA MET A 148 27.25 -16.45 -2.31
C MET A 148 28.21 -15.76 -3.29
N TYR A 149 28.74 -16.47 -4.29
CA TYR A 149 29.60 -15.86 -5.32
C TYR A 149 28.88 -14.81 -6.18
N GLN A 150 27.54 -14.83 -6.22
CA GLN A 150 26.70 -13.84 -6.90
C GLN A 150 26.15 -12.77 -5.94
N GLY A 151 26.57 -12.76 -4.68
CA GLY A 151 26.05 -11.88 -3.63
C GLY A 151 24.73 -12.37 -3.01
N GLY A 152 24.40 -13.66 -3.20
CA GLY A 152 23.35 -14.34 -2.45
C GLY A 152 23.73 -14.56 -0.98
N ILE A 153 22.81 -15.16 -0.23
CA ILE A 153 22.99 -15.52 1.19
C ILE A 153 22.82 -17.04 1.36
N PRO A 154 23.59 -17.67 2.26
CA PRO A 154 23.53 -19.11 2.47
C PRO A 154 22.21 -19.56 3.11
N ASP A 155 21.86 -20.83 2.88
CA ASP A 155 20.78 -21.50 3.61
C ASP A 155 21.13 -21.59 5.10
N VAL A 156 20.11 -21.63 5.96
CA VAL A 156 20.28 -21.65 7.42
C VAL A 156 19.43 -22.73 8.08
N PHE A 157 20.05 -23.48 8.99
CA PHE A 157 19.44 -24.54 9.79
C PHE A 157 19.63 -24.21 11.27
N ILE A 158 18.53 -23.97 11.98
CA ILE A 158 18.55 -23.60 13.40
C ILE A 158 18.38 -24.86 14.24
N LEU A 159 19.15 -24.94 15.33
CA LEU A 159 19.00 -25.93 16.40
C LEU A 159 18.64 -25.18 17.68
N ASP A 160 17.48 -25.51 18.25
CA ASP A 160 17.02 -24.89 19.48
C ASP A 160 17.68 -25.58 20.68
N ASN A 161 17.51 -25.01 21.88
CA ASN A 161 18.02 -25.60 23.11
C ASN A 161 17.63 -27.09 23.32
N ASN A 162 16.46 -27.51 22.83
CA ASN A 162 16.06 -28.92 22.91
C ASN A 162 16.85 -29.82 21.95
N ASP A 163 17.23 -29.32 20.78
CA ASP A 163 18.02 -30.05 19.79
C ASP A 163 19.50 -30.15 20.19
N LEU A 164 19.96 -29.21 21.02
CA LEU A 164 21.31 -29.21 21.58
C LEU A 164 21.50 -30.18 22.75
N ASP A 165 20.42 -30.66 23.38
CA ASP A 165 20.52 -31.55 24.55
C ASP A 165 21.22 -32.87 24.21
N GLY A 166 22.37 -33.10 24.83
CA GLY A 166 23.23 -34.26 24.55
C GLY A 166 24.00 -34.21 23.24
N LEU A 167 23.85 -33.15 22.43
CA LEU A 167 24.59 -32.94 21.18
C LEU A 167 25.99 -32.40 21.44
N LEU A 168 26.10 -31.41 22.33
CA LEU A 168 27.35 -30.76 22.71
C LEU A 168 27.89 -31.33 24.03
N GLN A 169 29.21 -31.31 24.18
CA GLN A 169 29.87 -31.58 25.46
C GLN A 169 30.78 -30.42 25.86
N ALA A 170 31.01 -30.26 27.16
CA ALA A 170 31.97 -29.27 27.65
C ALA A 170 33.40 -29.65 27.20
N GLY A 171 34.13 -28.69 26.64
CA GLY A 171 35.44 -28.88 26.02
C GLY A 171 35.36 -29.12 24.52
N GLU A 172 36.13 -30.08 24.02
CA GLU A 172 36.28 -30.32 22.58
C GLU A 172 35.05 -31.00 21.97
N ASN A 173 34.60 -30.49 20.83
CA ASN A 173 33.53 -31.00 19.99
C ASN A 173 34.01 -31.05 18.54
N VAL A 174 33.33 -31.79 17.68
CA VAL A 174 33.61 -31.83 16.24
C VAL A 174 32.37 -31.47 15.44
N PHE A 175 32.54 -30.61 14.44
CA PHE A 175 31.57 -30.31 13.39
C PHE A 175 32.06 -30.93 12.08
N ALA A 176 31.19 -31.69 11.42
CA ALA A 176 31.55 -32.50 10.27
C ALA A 176 30.47 -32.42 9.19
N VAL A 177 30.87 -32.44 7.91
CA VAL A 177 29.98 -32.26 6.77
C VAL A 177 30.37 -33.22 5.65
N GLU A 178 29.39 -33.79 4.97
CA GLU A 178 29.54 -34.44 3.67
C GLU A 178 28.74 -33.65 2.63
N VAL A 179 29.35 -33.40 1.46
CA VAL A 179 28.71 -32.73 0.32
C VAL A 179 28.77 -33.67 -0.89
N HIS A 180 27.69 -33.73 -1.64
CA HIS A 180 27.45 -34.67 -2.73
C HIS A 180 26.96 -33.95 -4.00
N ASN A 181 27.39 -34.44 -5.15
CA ASN A 181 26.91 -34.00 -6.46
C ASN A 181 25.74 -34.84 -6.97
N VAL A 182 24.94 -34.25 -7.84
CA VAL A 182 23.81 -34.90 -8.53
C VAL A 182 24.24 -35.99 -9.49
N ASN A 183 25.48 -35.92 -10.01
CA ASN A 183 26.07 -36.97 -10.82
C ASN A 183 27.60 -36.84 -10.93
N SER A 184 28.26 -37.90 -11.43
CA SER A 184 29.72 -37.97 -11.57
C SER A 184 30.30 -37.10 -12.69
N THR A 185 29.46 -36.33 -13.38
CA THR A 185 29.82 -35.42 -14.45
C THR A 185 29.37 -33.99 -14.15
N SER A 186 29.03 -33.67 -12.89
CA SER A 186 28.68 -32.32 -12.48
C SER A 186 29.77 -31.32 -12.88
N SER A 187 29.35 -30.14 -13.32
CA SER A 187 30.23 -29.06 -13.79
C SER A 187 31.05 -28.45 -12.67
N ASP A 188 30.50 -28.46 -11.46
CA ASP A 188 30.89 -27.72 -10.28
C ASP A 188 30.64 -28.55 -9.01
N MET A 189 31.08 -27.98 -7.90
CA MET A 189 30.76 -28.33 -6.51
C MET A 189 31.24 -27.14 -5.69
N SER A 190 30.46 -26.71 -4.69
CA SER A 190 30.90 -25.71 -3.70
C SER A 190 30.48 -26.18 -2.31
N SER A 191 31.27 -25.87 -1.28
CA SER A 191 30.96 -26.29 0.10
C SER A 191 31.44 -25.31 1.17
N ILE A 192 30.64 -24.27 1.41
CA ILE A 192 30.95 -23.14 2.28
C ILE A 192 30.03 -23.21 3.51
N PHE A 193 30.57 -23.61 4.66
CA PHE A 193 29.77 -23.83 5.89
C PHE A 193 30.28 -23.03 7.09
N PHE A 194 29.34 -22.54 7.89
CA PHE A 194 29.56 -21.81 9.14
C PHE A 194 28.76 -22.45 10.27
N LEU A 195 29.30 -22.41 11.50
CA LEU A 195 28.58 -22.77 12.72
C LEU A 195 28.60 -21.58 13.67
N SER A 196 27.41 -21.12 14.05
CA SER A 196 27.23 -20.01 14.99
C SER A 196 26.39 -20.43 16.19
N PHE A 197 26.61 -19.81 17.33
CA PHE A 197 25.86 -20.04 18.57
C PHE A 197 25.20 -18.76 19.05
N GLU A 198 23.98 -18.88 19.55
CA GLU A 198 23.32 -17.87 20.34
C GLU A 198 23.78 -18.00 21.79
N LEU A 199 24.32 -16.95 22.38
CA LEU A 199 24.85 -16.94 23.73
C LEU A 199 24.04 -16.03 24.66
N ASN A 200 24.02 -16.37 25.94
CA ASN A 200 23.51 -15.48 26.99
C ASN A 200 24.24 -14.12 27.00
N MET A 201 23.51 -13.06 27.33
CA MET A 201 24.07 -11.70 27.44
C MET A 201 25.30 -11.65 28.35
N GLY A 202 26.38 -11.02 27.87
CA GLY A 202 27.59 -10.76 28.67
C GLY A 202 28.60 -11.90 28.70
N VAL A 203 28.31 -13.00 28.01
CA VAL A 203 29.25 -14.09 27.70
C VAL A 203 29.86 -13.82 26.32
N SER A 204 31.09 -14.26 26.05
CA SER A 204 31.68 -14.21 24.71
C SER A 204 32.79 -15.25 24.61
N TYR A 205 32.68 -16.13 23.61
CA TYR A 205 33.57 -17.28 23.43
C TYR A 205 34.17 -17.34 22.03
N TYR A 206 33.47 -16.85 21.03
CA TYR A 206 33.77 -17.01 19.62
C TYR A 206 33.90 -15.66 18.90
N GLY A 207 34.00 -15.69 17.56
CA GLY A 207 34.16 -14.49 16.75
C GLY A 207 32.84 -13.81 16.39
N ALA A 208 32.92 -12.60 15.85
CA ALA A 208 31.74 -11.87 15.36
C ALA A 208 31.10 -12.60 14.17
N THR A 209 29.77 -12.59 14.10
CA THR A 209 29.07 -13.16 12.94
C THR A 209 29.44 -12.42 11.65
N PRO A 210 29.46 -13.10 10.48
CA PRO A 210 29.61 -12.45 9.19
C PRO A 210 28.57 -11.33 8.96
N ASP A 211 28.88 -10.33 8.14
CA ASP A 211 27.99 -9.18 7.89
C ASP A 211 26.64 -9.58 7.26
N TRP A 212 26.60 -10.72 6.56
CA TRP A 212 25.39 -11.28 5.94
C TRP A 212 24.57 -12.18 6.90
N PHE A 213 25.06 -12.43 8.11
CA PHE A 213 24.44 -13.36 9.05
C PHE A 213 23.02 -12.93 9.42
N TYR A 214 22.10 -13.89 9.38
CA TYR A 214 20.72 -13.71 9.83
C TYR A 214 20.15 -15.03 10.37
N ILE A 215 19.14 -14.91 11.24
CA ILE A 215 18.36 -16.03 11.78
C ILE A 215 16.89 -15.83 11.39
N PRO A 216 16.25 -16.81 10.75
CA PRO A 216 14.80 -16.79 10.52
C PRO A 216 14.06 -16.65 11.85
N ILE A 217 13.16 -15.68 11.93
CA ILE A 217 12.26 -15.52 13.09
C ILE A 217 11.37 -16.77 13.16
N GLU A 218 11.29 -17.42 14.33
CA GLU A 218 10.33 -18.47 14.68
C GLU A 218 8.89 -17.90 14.61
N PHE A 219 8.37 -17.74 13.40
CA PHE A 219 7.04 -17.23 13.14
C PHE A 219 6.04 -18.37 13.23
N SER A 220 5.40 -18.49 14.40
CA SER A 220 4.41 -19.54 14.66
C SER A 220 2.99 -19.02 14.81
N THR A 221 2.80 -17.73 15.14
CA THR A 221 1.48 -17.15 15.40
C THR A 221 1.35 -15.69 14.97
N SER A 222 0.11 -15.28 14.69
CA SER A 222 -0.23 -13.90 14.36
C SER A 222 -1.67 -13.56 14.72
N HIS A 223 -1.91 -12.29 15.10
CA HIS A 223 -3.28 -11.74 15.19
C HIS A 223 -3.79 -11.23 13.84
N LEU A 224 -2.93 -11.12 12.83
CA LEU A 224 -3.28 -10.90 11.43
C LEU A 224 -3.46 -12.26 10.74
N PRO A 225 -4.20 -12.31 9.61
CA PRO A 225 -4.23 -13.50 8.75
C PRO A 225 -2.81 -13.94 8.38
N ILE A 226 -2.59 -15.25 8.32
CA ILE A 226 -1.35 -15.85 7.84
C ILE A 226 -1.59 -16.37 6.44
N VAL A 227 -0.79 -15.90 5.47
CA VAL A 227 -0.81 -16.40 4.10
C VAL A 227 0.45 -17.23 3.88
N VAL A 228 0.28 -18.50 3.55
CA VAL A 228 1.38 -19.43 3.26
C VAL A 228 1.40 -19.69 1.77
N VAL A 229 2.53 -19.42 1.12
CA VAL A 229 2.76 -19.71 -0.29
C VAL A 229 3.88 -20.72 -0.42
N ASN A 230 3.66 -21.77 -1.21
CA ASN A 230 4.66 -22.76 -1.57
C ASN A 230 4.83 -22.84 -3.09
N THR A 231 6.01 -22.50 -3.58
CA THR A 231 6.38 -22.53 -5.00
C THR A 231 6.96 -23.87 -5.44
N ASN A 232 7.08 -24.84 -4.54
CA ASN A 232 7.69 -26.15 -4.76
C ASN A 232 9.12 -26.05 -5.33
N GLY A 233 9.91 -25.11 -4.79
CA GLY A 233 11.30 -24.87 -5.22
C GLY A 233 11.44 -24.05 -6.50
N GLN A 234 10.36 -23.55 -7.09
CA GLN A 234 10.44 -22.68 -8.27
C GLN A 234 10.72 -21.23 -7.88
N ASP A 235 11.58 -20.57 -8.66
CA ASP A 235 11.79 -19.13 -8.60
C ASP A 235 10.55 -18.37 -9.08
N ILE A 236 10.26 -17.24 -8.43
CA ILE A 236 9.17 -16.35 -8.84
C ILE A 236 9.73 -15.34 -9.86
N PRO A 237 9.33 -15.42 -11.14
CA PRO A 237 9.87 -14.55 -12.18
C PRO A 237 9.24 -13.15 -12.12
N ASN A 238 9.86 -12.17 -12.80
CA ASN A 238 9.30 -10.82 -12.91
C ASN A 238 8.03 -10.76 -13.76
N GLU A 239 7.89 -11.68 -14.71
CA GLU A 239 6.73 -11.82 -15.60
C GLU A 239 6.53 -13.30 -15.90
N ASN A 240 5.32 -13.67 -16.33
CA ASN A 240 4.89 -15.05 -16.56
C ASN A 240 4.74 -15.84 -15.27
N LYS A 241 3.63 -15.59 -14.57
CA LYS A 241 3.20 -16.33 -13.36
C LYS A 241 3.50 -17.82 -13.40
N ILE A 242 4.32 -18.28 -12.46
CA ILE A 242 4.45 -19.70 -12.13
C ILE A 242 3.24 -20.17 -11.32
N THR A 243 2.97 -21.47 -11.34
CA THR A 243 1.93 -22.05 -10.47
C THR A 243 2.51 -22.37 -9.10
N ALA A 244 1.91 -21.83 -8.05
CA ALA A 244 2.23 -22.11 -6.66
C ALA A 244 0.97 -22.56 -5.91
N HIS A 245 1.14 -23.02 -4.68
CA HIS A 245 0.05 -23.32 -3.76
C HIS A 245 -0.06 -22.24 -2.70
N MET A 246 -1.29 -21.81 -2.37
CA MET A 246 -1.55 -20.83 -1.33
C MET A 246 -2.55 -21.36 -0.31
N GLY A 247 -2.19 -21.28 0.96
CA GLY A 247 -3.07 -21.48 2.11
C GLY A 247 -3.27 -20.17 2.87
N ILE A 248 -4.48 -19.92 3.36
CA ILE A 248 -4.78 -18.78 4.24
C ILE A 248 -5.41 -19.30 5.55
N VAL A 249 -4.82 -18.87 6.66
CA VAL A 249 -5.35 -19.05 8.01
C VAL A 249 -5.88 -17.71 8.51
N ASP A 250 -7.18 -17.67 8.77
CA ASP A 250 -7.87 -16.57 9.46
C ASP A 250 -8.98 -17.15 10.37
N ASN A 251 -8.67 -17.29 11.65
CA ASN A 251 -9.58 -17.76 12.71
C ASN A 251 -10.65 -16.71 13.07
N GLY A 252 -10.57 -15.51 12.49
CA GLY A 252 -11.51 -14.43 12.66
C GLY A 252 -11.10 -13.41 13.72
N SER A 253 -11.89 -12.33 13.79
CA SER A 253 -11.56 -11.16 14.61
C SER A 253 -11.41 -11.49 16.09
N GLY A 254 -10.23 -11.18 16.64
CA GLY A 254 -9.91 -11.35 18.07
C GLY A 254 -9.34 -12.72 18.44
N GLU A 255 -9.31 -13.66 17.49
CA GLU A 255 -8.66 -14.96 17.67
C GLU A 255 -7.24 -14.93 17.11
N MET A 256 -6.34 -15.72 17.73
CA MET A 256 -4.97 -15.88 17.23
C MET A 256 -4.92 -16.92 16.11
N ASN A 257 -4.18 -16.63 15.05
CA ASN A 257 -3.84 -17.56 13.98
C ASN A 257 -2.54 -18.27 14.33
N HIS A 258 -2.48 -19.58 14.12
CA HIS A 258 -1.26 -20.37 14.25
C HIS A 258 -0.86 -20.89 12.87
N LEU A 259 0.44 -20.90 12.56
CA LEU A 259 0.95 -21.45 11.32
C LEU A 259 0.61 -22.95 11.17
N SER A 260 0.41 -23.65 12.29
CA SER A 260 0.00 -25.05 12.35
C SER A 260 -1.51 -25.28 12.21
N ASP A 261 -2.32 -24.23 12.17
CA ASP A 261 -3.76 -24.35 11.96
C ASP A 261 -4.06 -24.84 10.53
N PRO A 262 -5.14 -25.60 10.32
CA PRO A 262 -5.57 -25.94 8.96
C PRO A 262 -5.97 -24.67 8.20
N TYR A 263 -5.66 -24.61 6.91
CA TYR A 263 -6.11 -23.54 6.02
C TYR A 263 -7.64 -23.50 6.00
N ASN A 264 -8.20 -22.51 6.67
CA ASN A 264 -9.64 -22.42 6.95
C ASN A 264 -10.32 -21.36 6.09
N HIS A 265 -9.56 -20.57 5.35
CA HIS A 265 -10.06 -19.44 4.57
C HIS A 265 -9.87 -19.58 3.07
N TYR A 266 -8.67 -19.97 2.64
CA TYR A 266 -8.39 -20.37 1.26
C TYR A 266 -7.34 -21.48 1.26
N ASP A 267 -7.50 -22.45 0.37
CA ASP A 267 -6.58 -23.57 0.17
C ASP A 267 -6.64 -23.99 -1.29
N GLY A 268 -5.65 -23.60 -2.09
CA GLY A 268 -5.67 -23.87 -3.53
C GLY A 268 -4.50 -23.32 -4.32
N PHE A 269 -4.55 -23.56 -5.63
CA PHE A 269 -3.51 -23.10 -6.56
C PHE A 269 -3.61 -21.60 -6.83
N ILE A 270 -2.46 -21.00 -7.10
CA ILE A 270 -2.32 -19.63 -7.56
C ILE A 270 -1.30 -19.54 -8.69
N GLY A 271 -1.43 -18.54 -9.55
CA GLY A 271 -0.34 -17.98 -10.32
C GLY A 271 0.35 -16.88 -9.51
N ILE A 272 1.69 -16.86 -9.49
CA ILE A 272 2.46 -15.81 -8.79
C ILE A 272 3.65 -15.34 -9.63
N GLU A 273 3.86 -14.02 -9.66
CA GLU A 273 5.01 -13.33 -10.29
C GLU A 273 5.41 -12.11 -9.43
N LEU A 274 6.63 -11.62 -9.58
CA LEU A 274 7.05 -10.35 -8.98
C LEU A 274 6.26 -9.21 -9.64
N ARG A 275 6.16 -8.09 -8.91
CA ARG A 275 5.43 -6.92 -9.39
C ARG A 275 6.17 -5.62 -9.11
N GLY A 276 6.01 -4.70 -10.06
CA GLY A 276 6.34 -3.29 -9.96
C GLY A 276 7.52 -2.91 -10.84
N SER A 277 7.98 -1.67 -10.74
CA SER A 277 9.10 -1.14 -11.53
C SER A 277 10.27 -0.84 -10.58
N SER A 278 10.24 0.30 -9.89
CA SER A 278 11.26 0.64 -8.89
C SER A 278 11.27 -0.30 -7.67
N THR A 279 10.14 -0.93 -7.35
CA THR A 279 10.03 -1.83 -6.19
C THR A 279 10.77 -3.16 -6.37
N LEU A 280 11.11 -3.53 -7.61
CA LEU A 280 11.88 -4.74 -7.90
C LEU A 280 13.31 -4.67 -7.35
N TRP A 281 13.84 -3.47 -7.12
CA TRP A 281 15.18 -3.26 -6.58
C TRP A 281 15.26 -3.41 -5.05
N PHE A 282 14.12 -3.45 -4.35
CA PHE A 282 14.12 -3.60 -2.89
C PHE A 282 14.27 -5.08 -2.49
N PRO A 283 14.89 -5.38 -1.33
CA PRO A 283 15.00 -6.75 -0.81
C PRO A 283 13.63 -7.42 -0.62
N LYS A 284 12.67 -6.71 -0.03
CA LYS A 284 11.31 -7.21 0.18
C LYS A 284 10.48 -7.06 -1.10
N LYS A 285 10.25 -8.18 -1.78
CA LYS A 285 9.53 -8.23 -3.06
C LYS A 285 8.02 -8.11 -2.91
N GLN A 286 7.38 -7.52 -3.92
CA GLN A 286 5.92 -7.48 -4.06
C GLN A 286 5.50 -8.49 -5.13
N PHE A 287 4.26 -8.97 -5.04
CA PHE A 287 3.76 -10.01 -5.93
C PHE A 287 2.42 -9.65 -6.57
N ALA A 288 2.25 -10.06 -7.82
CA ALA A 288 0.93 -10.18 -8.43
C ALA A 288 0.49 -11.65 -8.31
N VAL A 289 -0.72 -11.86 -7.76
CA VAL A 289 -1.26 -13.19 -7.44
C VAL A 289 -2.56 -13.40 -8.19
N GLU A 290 -2.75 -14.59 -8.75
CA GLU A 290 -3.93 -15.00 -9.49
C GLU A 290 -4.46 -16.30 -8.91
N THR A 291 -5.67 -16.37 -8.35
CA THR A 291 -6.22 -17.66 -7.88
C THR A 291 -6.62 -18.54 -9.05
N ARG A 292 -6.25 -19.83 -9.00
CA ARG A 292 -6.42 -20.80 -10.09
C ARG A 292 -7.18 -22.05 -9.63
N ASP A 293 -7.89 -22.67 -10.56
CA ASP A 293 -8.49 -23.98 -10.34
C ASP A 293 -7.47 -25.11 -10.60
N SER A 294 -7.92 -26.36 -10.50
CA SER A 294 -7.05 -27.54 -10.74
C SER A 294 -6.57 -27.70 -12.18
N LEU A 295 -7.16 -26.99 -13.14
CA LEU A 295 -6.76 -26.97 -14.55
C LEU A 295 -5.79 -25.83 -14.86
N GLY A 296 -5.58 -24.92 -13.91
CA GLY A 296 -4.77 -23.71 -14.08
C GLY A 296 -5.55 -22.52 -14.64
N ASP A 297 -6.87 -22.63 -14.78
CA ASP A 297 -7.74 -21.56 -15.23
C ASP A 297 -8.08 -20.60 -14.06
N ASN A 298 -8.49 -19.37 -14.39
CA ASN A 298 -8.87 -18.38 -13.38
C ASN A 298 -9.99 -18.87 -12.47
N ASN A 299 -9.79 -18.76 -11.17
CA ASN A 299 -10.76 -19.14 -10.14
C ASN A 299 -11.17 -17.92 -9.32
N ASN A 300 -12.36 -17.38 -9.59
CA ASN A 300 -12.89 -16.22 -8.86
C ASN A 300 -13.34 -16.63 -7.45
N VAL A 301 -12.66 -16.12 -6.43
CA VAL A 301 -12.94 -16.43 -5.02
C VAL A 301 -13.02 -15.16 -4.19
N SER A 302 -13.75 -15.20 -3.08
CA SER A 302 -13.74 -14.11 -2.10
C SER A 302 -12.58 -14.35 -1.14
N LEU A 303 -11.64 -13.40 -1.07
CA LEU A 303 -10.55 -13.43 -0.10
C LEU A 303 -10.76 -12.34 0.96
N LEU A 304 -10.69 -12.76 2.21
CA LEU A 304 -10.75 -11.93 3.43
C LEU A 304 -11.99 -11.02 3.51
N GLY A 305 -13.10 -11.44 2.88
CA GLY A 305 -14.34 -10.67 2.83
C GLY A 305 -14.42 -9.65 1.69
N MET A 306 -13.37 -9.54 0.86
CA MET A 306 -13.44 -8.78 -0.39
C MET A 306 -14.29 -9.53 -1.43
N PRO A 307 -15.01 -8.82 -2.33
CA PRO A 307 -15.79 -9.44 -3.39
C PRO A 307 -14.98 -10.38 -4.27
N VAL A 308 -15.71 -11.35 -4.83
CA VAL A 308 -15.13 -12.44 -5.62
C VAL A 308 -14.24 -11.91 -6.73
N GLU A 309 -13.04 -12.49 -6.83
CA GLU A 309 -12.08 -12.18 -7.86
C GLU A 309 -10.95 -13.21 -7.97
N ASN A 310 -10.24 -13.24 -9.11
CA ASN A 310 -9.03 -14.03 -9.28
C ASN A 310 -7.74 -13.21 -9.17
N ASP A 311 -7.73 -11.92 -9.53
CA ASP A 311 -6.54 -11.06 -9.57
C ASP A 311 -6.31 -10.22 -8.30
N TRP A 312 -5.23 -10.51 -7.59
CA TRP A 312 -4.84 -9.87 -6.33
C TRP A 312 -3.41 -9.32 -6.38
N ILE A 313 -3.07 -8.43 -5.46
CA ILE A 313 -1.72 -7.91 -5.26
C ILE A 313 -1.30 -8.14 -3.83
N PHE A 314 -0.10 -8.68 -3.64
CA PHE A 314 0.57 -8.71 -2.33
C PHE A 314 1.54 -7.53 -2.31
N ASN A 315 1.06 -6.40 -1.81
CA ASN A 315 1.85 -5.18 -1.68
C ASN A 315 2.79 -5.30 -0.46
N ALA A 316 4.07 -5.04 -0.68
CA ALA A 316 5.09 -5.03 0.36
C ALA A 316 5.50 -3.59 0.68
N PRO A 317 5.03 -3.00 1.79
CA PRO A 317 5.44 -1.67 2.20
C PRO A 317 6.87 -1.72 2.76
N TYR A 318 7.87 -1.70 1.87
CA TYR A 318 9.29 -1.72 2.27
C TYR A 318 9.80 -0.32 2.60
N THR A 319 9.53 0.65 1.73
CA THR A 319 9.94 2.06 1.92
C THR A 319 8.90 2.85 2.72
N ASP A 320 7.66 2.35 2.80
CA ASP A 320 6.66 2.92 3.68
C ASP A 320 6.79 2.32 5.08
N LYS A 321 7.63 2.91 5.92
CA LYS A 321 7.90 2.44 7.28
C LYS A 321 6.74 2.65 8.25
N SER A 322 5.69 3.40 7.86
CA SER A 322 4.43 3.41 8.60
C SER A 322 3.58 2.15 8.33
N LEU A 323 3.89 1.42 7.26
CA LEU A 323 3.16 0.27 6.73
C LEU A 323 1.71 0.57 6.32
N MET A 324 1.30 1.85 6.25
CA MET A 324 -0.12 2.21 6.13
C MET A 324 -0.49 3.29 5.11
N ARG A 325 0.43 3.94 4.40
CA ARG A 325 0.10 5.09 3.52
C ARG A 325 -0.92 4.74 2.43
N ASN A 326 -0.71 3.63 1.71
CA ASN A 326 -1.66 3.17 0.69
C ASN A 326 -3.02 2.82 1.30
N VAL A 327 -3.03 2.05 2.39
CA VAL A 327 -4.26 1.61 3.06
C VAL A 327 -5.06 2.79 3.59
N LEU A 328 -4.37 3.76 4.19
CA LEU A 328 -4.95 4.98 4.75
C LEU A 328 -5.70 5.78 3.68
N ILE A 329 -5.05 6.11 2.55
CA ILE A 329 -5.72 6.91 1.51
C ILE A 329 -6.84 6.16 0.81
N TYR A 330 -6.70 4.84 0.60
CA TYR A 330 -7.78 4.04 0.03
C TYR A 330 -8.99 3.99 0.95
N LYS A 331 -8.77 3.88 2.27
CA LYS A 331 -9.84 3.96 3.26
C LYS A 331 -10.51 5.34 3.27
N MET A 332 -9.72 6.42 3.22
CA MET A 332 -10.22 7.80 3.18
C MET A 332 -11.07 8.06 1.92
N ALA A 333 -10.66 7.55 0.76
CA ALA A 333 -11.41 7.67 -0.48
C ALA A 333 -12.74 6.88 -0.43
N GLN A 334 -12.70 5.66 0.11
CA GLN A 334 -13.91 4.84 0.33
C GLN A 334 -14.90 5.53 1.28
N ASP A 335 -14.42 6.10 2.38
CA ASP A 335 -15.25 6.86 3.32
C ASP A 335 -15.83 8.12 2.68
N ALA A 336 -15.09 8.75 1.78
CA ALA A 336 -15.57 9.86 0.96
C ALA A 336 -16.55 9.44 -0.15
N GLY A 337 -16.86 8.15 -0.30
CA GLY A 337 -17.84 7.64 -1.26
C GLY A 337 -17.27 7.36 -2.66
N ARG A 338 -15.95 7.21 -2.80
CA ARG A 338 -15.29 6.81 -4.04
C ARG A 338 -14.70 5.42 -3.92
N TYR A 339 -14.88 4.61 -4.96
CA TYR A 339 -14.15 3.35 -5.03
C TYR A 339 -12.64 3.62 -5.06
N ALA A 340 -11.95 2.96 -4.15
CA ALA A 340 -10.51 2.75 -4.14
C ALA A 340 -10.28 1.31 -3.69
N SER A 341 -9.11 0.76 -4.02
CA SER A 341 -8.81 -0.65 -3.77
C SER A 341 -9.00 -1.01 -2.31
N ARG A 342 -9.78 -2.06 -2.03
CA ARG A 342 -9.90 -2.62 -0.68
C ARG A 342 -8.59 -3.31 -0.30
N SER A 343 -8.33 -3.31 1.00
CA SER A 343 -7.06 -3.73 1.56
C SER A 343 -7.24 -4.58 2.81
N HIS A 344 -6.43 -5.62 2.94
CA HIS A 344 -6.32 -6.45 4.13
C HIS A 344 -4.86 -6.70 4.47
N TYR A 345 -4.47 -6.47 5.73
CA TYR A 345 -3.15 -6.84 6.21
C TYR A 345 -3.05 -8.34 6.42
N PHE A 346 -1.86 -8.89 6.18
CA PHE A 346 -1.53 -10.27 6.50
C PHE A 346 -0.02 -10.43 6.70
N GLU A 347 0.40 -11.52 7.33
CA GLU A 347 1.81 -11.92 7.39
C GLU A 347 2.07 -13.06 6.41
N LEU A 348 3.12 -12.92 5.60
CA LEU A 348 3.46 -13.86 4.53
C LEU A 348 4.52 -14.85 5.00
N VAL A 349 4.27 -16.14 4.75
CA VAL A 349 5.28 -17.21 4.80
C VAL A 349 5.44 -17.75 3.38
N LEU A 350 6.62 -17.62 2.79
CA LEU A 350 6.94 -18.07 1.44
C LEU A 350 7.98 -19.18 1.49
N ASN A 351 7.61 -20.40 1.08
CA ASN A 351 8.46 -21.60 1.15
C ASN A 351 9.00 -21.87 2.56
N GLY A 352 8.17 -21.64 3.58
CA GLY A 352 8.58 -21.77 4.99
C GLY A 352 9.31 -20.56 5.56
N ASP A 353 9.76 -19.61 4.72
CA ASP A 353 10.44 -18.39 5.16
C ASP A 353 9.43 -17.26 5.46
N TYR A 354 9.48 -16.72 6.67
CA TYR A 354 8.68 -15.56 7.06
C TYR A 354 9.15 -14.28 6.35
N ARG A 355 8.24 -13.60 5.67
CA ARG A 355 8.51 -12.43 4.82
C ARG A 355 7.99 -11.10 5.40
N GLY A 356 7.42 -11.07 6.59
CA GLY A 356 6.92 -9.84 7.19
C GLY A 356 5.46 -9.51 6.85
N VAL A 357 5.08 -8.26 7.13
CA VAL A 357 3.72 -7.74 6.90
C VAL A 357 3.52 -7.34 5.44
N TYR A 358 2.43 -7.82 4.83
CA TYR A 358 1.99 -7.47 3.49
C TYR A 358 0.57 -6.91 3.54
N VAL A 359 0.18 -6.24 2.46
CA VAL A 359 -1.19 -5.78 2.24
C VAL A 359 -1.74 -6.46 0.99
N MET A 360 -2.82 -7.21 1.14
CA MET A 360 -3.58 -7.76 0.03
C MET A 360 -4.44 -6.64 -0.56
N LEU A 361 -4.21 -6.31 -1.83
CA LEU A 361 -4.93 -5.27 -2.55
C LEU A 361 -5.68 -5.86 -3.74
N GLU A 362 -6.81 -5.25 -4.08
CA GLU A 362 -7.48 -5.48 -5.35
C GLU A 362 -6.72 -4.80 -6.49
N LYS A 363 -6.69 -5.43 -7.66
CA LYS A 363 -6.28 -4.74 -8.89
C LYS A 363 -7.38 -3.78 -9.36
N ILE A 364 -6.98 -2.61 -9.86
CA ILE A 364 -7.90 -1.77 -10.62
C ILE A 364 -8.25 -2.50 -11.90
N LYS A 365 -9.56 -2.70 -12.11
CA LYS A 365 -10.09 -3.40 -13.27
C LYS A 365 -11.59 -3.12 -13.39
N ARG A 366 -12.12 -3.38 -14.58
CA ARG A 366 -13.55 -3.35 -14.84
C ARG A 366 -14.22 -4.55 -14.16
N ASP A 367 -15.16 -4.27 -13.27
CA ASP A 367 -15.96 -5.25 -12.51
C ASP A 367 -17.07 -4.53 -11.74
N ASP A 368 -18.22 -5.18 -11.54
CA ASP A 368 -19.39 -4.62 -10.84
C ASP A 368 -19.09 -4.15 -9.40
N ASN A 369 -18.03 -4.66 -8.77
CA ASN A 369 -17.62 -4.28 -7.42
C ASN A 369 -16.36 -3.40 -7.40
N ARG A 370 -15.91 -2.90 -8.55
CA ARG A 370 -14.70 -2.09 -8.73
C ARG A 370 -14.98 -0.88 -9.63
N VAL A 371 -14.42 -0.87 -10.85
CA VAL A 371 -14.83 0.10 -11.89
C VAL A 371 -16.03 -0.50 -12.61
N ASP A 372 -17.22 -0.13 -12.12
CA ASP A 372 -18.51 -0.58 -12.66
C ASP A 372 -18.86 0.22 -13.91
N ILE A 373 -18.40 -0.28 -15.05
CA ILE A 373 -18.71 0.23 -16.39
C ILE A 373 -19.03 -0.93 -17.33
N ALA A 374 -19.75 -0.64 -18.41
CA ALA A 374 -20.10 -1.65 -19.40
C ALA A 374 -18.87 -2.33 -20.01
N ASN A 375 -19.07 -3.54 -20.55
CA ASN A 375 -18.05 -4.25 -21.30
C ASN A 375 -17.73 -3.52 -22.61
N LEU A 376 -16.48 -3.66 -23.05
CA LEU A 376 -16.05 -3.30 -24.40
C LEU A 376 -15.31 -4.50 -24.99
N ASN A 377 -16.07 -5.39 -25.63
CA ASN A 377 -15.53 -6.56 -26.29
C ASN A 377 -15.07 -6.21 -27.73
N PRO A 378 -14.21 -7.02 -28.37
CA PRO A 378 -13.71 -6.74 -29.73
C PRO A 378 -14.80 -6.53 -30.80
N GLU A 379 -16.00 -7.09 -30.63
CA GLU A 379 -17.14 -6.90 -31.55
C GLU A 379 -17.90 -5.57 -31.37
N ASN A 380 -17.66 -4.85 -30.27
CA ASN A 380 -18.33 -3.59 -29.96
C ASN A 380 -17.65 -2.42 -30.69
N VAL A 381 -17.91 -2.30 -32.00
CA VAL A 381 -17.21 -1.38 -32.92
C VAL A 381 -18.10 -0.31 -33.58
N SER A 382 -19.36 -0.17 -33.16
CA SER A 382 -20.25 0.84 -33.75
C SER A 382 -21.43 1.18 -32.85
N GLY A 383 -22.09 2.31 -33.12
CA GLY A 383 -23.23 2.76 -32.34
C GLY A 383 -22.86 3.04 -30.89
N ASP A 384 -23.82 2.90 -29.97
CA ASP A 384 -23.60 3.10 -28.54
C ASP A 384 -22.60 2.09 -27.96
N ASP A 385 -22.50 0.88 -28.53
CA ASP A 385 -21.56 -0.15 -28.06
C ASP A 385 -20.09 0.31 -28.14
N LEU A 386 -19.75 1.25 -29.03
CA LEU A 386 -18.39 1.80 -29.17
C LEU A 386 -18.10 2.94 -28.17
N THR A 387 -19.13 3.55 -27.58
CA THR A 387 -18.98 4.88 -26.96
C THR A 387 -18.36 4.88 -25.57
N GLY A 388 -17.91 3.75 -25.03
CA GLY A 388 -17.41 3.69 -23.65
C GLY A 388 -17.12 2.27 -23.18
N GLY A 389 -17.08 2.07 -21.87
CA GLY A 389 -16.73 0.78 -21.28
C GLY A 389 -15.22 0.53 -21.27
N TYR A 390 -14.42 1.59 -21.16
CA TYR A 390 -12.96 1.50 -21.15
C TYR A 390 -12.35 2.23 -19.96
N ILE A 391 -11.15 1.80 -19.60
CA ILE A 391 -10.28 2.41 -18.60
C ILE A 391 -8.96 2.72 -19.32
N ILE A 392 -8.52 3.97 -19.23
CA ILE A 392 -7.19 4.39 -19.65
C ILE A 392 -6.40 4.85 -18.43
N LYS A 393 -5.07 4.88 -18.56
CA LYS A 393 -4.19 5.44 -17.53
C LYS A 393 -3.15 6.35 -18.16
N ILE A 394 -2.69 7.32 -17.38
CA ILE A 394 -1.51 8.13 -17.68
C ILE A 394 -0.39 7.57 -16.82
N ASP A 395 0.67 7.10 -17.49
CA ASP A 395 1.72 6.32 -16.84
C ASP A 395 3.03 6.28 -17.66
N LYS A 396 4.10 5.76 -17.05
CA LYS A 396 5.39 5.51 -17.73
C LYS A 396 5.22 4.48 -18.83
N TRP A 397 5.93 4.65 -19.94
CA TRP A 397 5.98 3.67 -21.03
C TRP A 397 6.94 2.51 -20.69
N ASP A 398 6.62 1.75 -19.63
CA ASP A 398 7.40 0.60 -19.14
C ASP A 398 6.54 -0.66 -18.91
N GLY A 399 7.17 -1.84 -18.96
CA GLY A 399 6.53 -3.15 -18.81
C GLY A 399 6.19 -3.88 -20.12
N GLU A 400 5.78 -5.15 -20.03
CA GLU A 400 5.28 -5.92 -21.16
C GLU A 400 3.80 -5.63 -21.47
N ASN A 401 3.42 -5.81 -22.73
CA ASN A 401 2.04 -5.62 -23.23
C ASN A 401 1.46 -4.21 -22.98
N VAL A 402 2.24 -3.17 -23.32
CA VAL A 402 1.81 -1.76 -23.28
C VAL A 402 1.41 -1.29 -24.68
N ASP A 403 0.22 -0.70 -24.79
CA ASP A 403 -0.25 0.00 -25.99
C ASP A 403 -1.04 1.25 -25.58
N GLY A 404 -1.06 2.24 -26.45
CA GLY A 404 -1.55 3.57 -26.12
C GLY A 404 -1.17 4.60 -27.18
N TRP A 405 -1.16 5.87 -26.79
CA TRP A 405 -0.74 6.96 -27.66
C TRP A 405 -0.08 8.07 -26.86
N TYR A 406 0.73 8.86 -27.57
CA TYR A 406 1.36 10.06 -27.03
C TYR A 406 0.50 11.27 -27.37
N SER A 407 0.04 12.00 -26.35
CA SER A 407 -0.61 13.30 -26.53
C SER A 407 0.43 14.41 -26.42
N GLU A 408 0.47 15.29 -27.43
CA GLU A 408 1.34 16.46 -27.46
C GLU A 408 0.50 17.75 -27.48
N PRO A 409 0.48 18.53 -26.38
CA PRO A 409 -0.32 19.74 -26.31
C PRO A 409 0.15 20.80 -27.30
N GLN A 410 -0.77 21.45 -27.99
CA GLN A 410 -0.49 22.61 -28.86
C GLN A 410 -0.36 23.91 -28.04
N LEU A 411 0.32 23.84 -26.89
CA LEU A 411 0.51 24.95 -25.96
C LEU A 411 2.01 25.15 -25.68
N GLU A 412 2.46 26.40 -25.73
CA GLU A 412 3.83 26.72 -25.32
C GLU A 412 4.03 26.41 -23.83
N ASN A 413 5.18 25.82 -23.49
CA ASN A 413 5.61 25.46 -22.13
C ASN A 413 4.93 24.24 -21.47
N TYR A 414 4.16 23.45 -22.22
CA TYR A 414 3.67 22.16 -21.74
C TYR A 414 4.29 21.03 -22.55
N SER A 415 4.74 19.98 -21.86
CA SER A 415 5.26 18.76 -22.48
C SER A 415 4.13 17.77 -22.72
N GLY A 416 4.25 16.96 -23.76
CA GLY A 416 3.38 15.80 -23.96
C GLY A 416 3.59 14.68 -22.94
N PHE A 417 2.66 13.73 -22.97
CA PHE A 417 2.58 12.60 -22.04
C PHE A 417 1.88 11.41 -22.71
N TYR A 418 1.96 10.23 -22.10
CA TYR A 418 1.40 9.00 -22.67
C TYR A 418 0.10 8.61 -21.99
N TYR A 419 -0.91 8.30 -22.81
CA TYR A 419 -2.05 7.50 -22.39
C TYR A 419 -1.80 6.03 -22.74
N GLN A 420 -2.29 5.13 -21.90
CA GLN A 420 -2.23 3.68 -22.10
C GLN A 420 -3.60 3.05 -21.92
N TYR A 421 -3.88 2.02 -22.73
CA TYR A 421 -5.09 1.22 -22.59
C TYR A 421 -4.93 0.27 -21.39
N HIS A 422 -5.76 0.46 -20.36
CA HIS A 422 -5.79 -0.43 -19.19
C HIS A 422 -6.90 -1.49 -19.32
N TYR A 423 -8.07 -1.06 -19.81
CA TYR A 423 -9.17 -1.94 -20.21
C TYR A 423 -9.90 -1.36 -21.43
N PRO A 424 -10.13 -2.13 -22.51
CA PRO A 424 -9.62 -3.49 -22.73
C PRO A 424 -8.09 -3.56 -22.76
N LYS A 425 -7.52 -4.75 -22.55
CA LYS A 425 -6.07 -4.92 -22.59
C LYS A 425 -5.56 -4.70 -24.03
N PRO A 426 -4.29 -4.33 -24.22
CA PRO A 426 -3.70 -4.12 -25.56
C PRO A 426 -3.93 -5.25 -26.57
N ASP A 427 -3.92 -6.51 -26.12
CA ASP A 427 -4.20 -7.67 -26.99
C ASP A 427 -5.68 -7.81 -27.39
N ASP A 428 -6.60 -7.21 -26.63
CA ASP A 428 -8.04 -7.32 -26.82
C ASP A 428 -8.64 -6.11 -27.56
N ILE A 429 -8.05 -4.92 -27.43
CA ILE A 429 -8.60 -3.69 -27.99
C ILE A 429 -8.40 -3.61 -29.52
N VAL A 430 -9.47 -3.28 -30.26
CA VAL A 430 -9.45 -3.21 -31.74
C VAL A 430 -9.34 -1.77 -32.26
N SER A 431 -8.96 -1.61 -33.53
CA SER A 431 -8.66 -0.32 -34.16
C SER A 431 -9.77 0.72 -34.02
N GLU A 432 -11.04 0.33 -34.24
CA GLU A 432 -12.19 1.22 -34.16
C GLU A 432 -12.38 1.78 -32.73
N GLN A 433 -12.07 0.97 -31.72
CA GLN A 433 -12.12 1.37 -30.30
C GLN A 433 -10.98 2.33 -29.97
N LYS A 434 -9.77 2.04 -30.46
CA LYS A 434 -8.61 2.95 -30.31
C LYS A 434 -8.90 4.31 -30.93
N GLU A 435 -9.41 4.34 -32.16
CA GLU A 435 -9.76 5.57 -32.86
C GLU A 435 -10.82 6.37 -32.09
N TYR A 436 -11.89 5.71 -31.61
CA TYR A 436 -12.91 6.39 -30.79
C TYR A 436 -12.33 6.99 -29.50
N ILE A 437 -11.53 6.24 -28.76
CA ILE A 437 -10.96 6.70 -27.48
C ILE A 437 -10.03 7.89 -27.71
N ILE A 438 -9.16 7.80 -28.71
CA ILE A 438 -8.24 8.89 -29.10
C ILE A 438 -9.06 10.12 -29.48
N ASP A 439 -10.04 10.00 -30.39
CA ASP A 439 -10.87 11.12 -30.84
C ASP A 439 -11.64 11.77 -29.67
N TYR A 440 -12.15 10.98 -28.73
CA TYR A 440 -12.84 11.50 -27.55
C TYR A 440 -11.91 12.30 -26.64
N ILE A 441 -10.71 11.77 -26.35
CA ILE A 441 -9.72 12.43 -25.51
C ILE A 441 -9.14 13.66 -26.19
N ASP A 442 -8.86 13.58 -27.49
CA ASP A 442 -8.41 14.73 -28.29
C ASP A 442 -9.48 15.84 -28.25
N ASN A 443 -10.76 15.50 -28.41
CA ASN A 443 -11.84 16.49 -28.28
C ASN A 443 -11.90 17.11 -26.88
N PHE A 444 -11.77 16.31 -25.81
CA PHE A 444 -11.68 16.82 -24.44
C PHE A 444 -10.54 17.82 -24.28
N GLU A 445 -9.34 17.45 -24.73
CA GLU A 445 -8.15 18.29 -24.68
C GLU A 445 -8.32 19.59 -25.49
N GLN A 446 -8.90 19.51 -26.69
CA GLN A 446 -9.21 20.69 -27.53
C GLN A 446 -10.24 21.62 -26.87
N VAL A 447 -11.22 21.07 -26.16
CA VAL A 447 -12.22 21.88 -25.45
C VAL A 447 -11.60 22.58 -24.24
N VAL A 448 -10.70 21.92 -23.52
CA VAL A 448 -9.99 22.49 -22.36
C VAL A 448 -9.07 23.65 -22.76
N ILE A 449 -8.50 23.65 -23.96
CA ILE A 449 -7.68 24.78 -24.47
C ILE A 449 -8.50 25.90 -25.14
N SER A 450 -9.82 25.73 -25.30
CA SER A 450 -10.65 26.70 -26.01
C SER A 450 -10.90 27.99 -25.20
N GLU A 451 -11.29 29.08 -25.87
CA GLU A 451 -11.58 30.36 -25.18
C GLU A 451 -12.74 30.26 -24.17
N ASN A 452 -13.69 29.35 -24.41
CA ASN A 452 -14.86 29.12 -23.55
C ASN A 452 -14.72 27.82 -22.74
N PHE A 453 -13.49 27.40 -22.41
CA PHE A 453 -13.25 26.11 -21.79
C PHE A 453 -14.04 25.89 -20.49
N SER A 454 -14.29 26.92 -19.69
CA SER A 454 -15.07 26.85 -18.45
C SER A 454 -16.58 27.06 -18.64
N ASP A 455 -17.06 27.23 -19.87
CA ASP A 455 -18.50 27.36 -20.14
C ASP A 455 -19.23 26.03 -19.78
N PRO A 456 -20.32 26.06 -19.00
CA PRO A 456 -20.98 24.84 -18.56
C PRO A 456 -21.59 23.97 -19.66
N ILE A 457 -21.83 24.53 -20.85
CA ILE A 457 -22.49 23.84 -21.98
C ILE A 457 -21.50 23.52 -23.08
N LEU A 458 -20.58 24.44 -23.37
CA LEU A 458 -19.63 24.32 -24.49
C LEU A 458 -18.23 23.89 -24.06
N GLY A 459 -17.94 24.00 -22.77
CA GLY A 459 -16.63 23.76 -22.18
C GLY A 459 -16.47 22.35 -21.61
N TYR A 460 -15.34 22.13 -20.95
CA TYR A 460 -15.01 20.86 -20.29
C TYR A 460 -16.02 20.40 -19.24
N PRO A 461 -16.80 21.27 -18.53
CA PRO A 461 -17.82 20.80 -17.59
C PRO A 461 -18.91 19.91 -18.24
N SER A 462 -19.10 20.02 -19.56
CA SER A 462 -20.03 19.17 -20.31
C SER A 462 -19.46 17.78 -20.64
N ILE A 463 -18.14 17.58 -20.51
CA ILE A 463 -17.41 16.38 -20.94
C ILE A 463 -16.98 15.52 -19.75
N ILE A 464 -16.73 16.14 -18.59
CA ILE A 464 -16.24 15.43 -17.40
C ILE A 464 -17.36 15.15 -16.39
N HIS A 465 -17.21 14.07 -15.64
CA HIS A 465 -17.98 13.86 -14.42
C HIS A 465 -17.39 14.74 -13.31
N TRP A 466 -17.93 15.94 -13.19
CA TRP A 466 -17.48 17.02 -12.30
C TRP A 466 -16.99 16.56 -10.93
N ASP A 467 -17.84 15.86 -10.17
CA ASP A 467 -17.52 15.47 -8.78
C ASP A 467 -16.36 14.48 -8.69
N SER A 468 -16.12 13.69 -9.75
CA SER A 468 -15.02 12.70 -9.73
C SER A 468 -13.67 13.40 -9.85
N PHE A 469 -13.58 14.44 -10.67
CA PHE A 469 -12.38 15.26 -10.80
C PHE A 469 -12.13 16.06 -9.52
N VAL A 470 -13.19 16.57 -8.89
CA VAL A 470 -13.11 17.25 -7.59
C VAL A 470 -12.56 16.32 -6.50
N ASP A 471 -13.15 15.13 -6.35
CA ASP A 471 -12.69 14.16 -5.35
C ASP A 471 -11.28 13.64 -5.66
N PHE A 472 -10.96 13.36 -6.94
CA PHE A 472 -9.62 12.92 -7.34
C PHE A 472 -8.57 13.97 -6.98
N LEU A 473 -8.81 15.25 -7.28
CA LEU A 473 -7.91 16.34 -6.90
C LEU A 473 -7.74 16.39 -5.37
N ILE A 474 -8.81 16.34 -4.59
CA ILE A 474 -8.71 16.36 -3.12
C ILE A 474 -7.84 15.20 -2.61
N MET A 475 -8.02 13.99 -3.14
CA MET A 475 -7.23 12.82 -2.72
C MET A 475 -5.76 12.92 -3.10
N GLN A 476 -5.43 13.52 -4.25
CA GLN A 476 -4.04 13.79 -4.62
C GLN A 476 -3.42 14.92 -3.79
N GLU A 477 -4.19 15.97 -3.50
CA GLU A 477 -3.70 17.14 -2.77
C GLU A 477 -3.50 16.90 -1.28
N ILE A 478 -4.37 16.10 -0.64
CA ILE A 478 -4.22 15.76 0.79
C ILE A 478 -2.97 14.92 1.05
N THR A 479 -2.55 14.10 0.09
CA THR A 479 -1.33 13.29 0.23
C THR A 479 -0.10 13.99 -0.32
N LYS A 480 -0.27 15.00 -1.17
CA LYS A 480 0.80 15.63 -1.94
C LYS A 480 1.67 14.59 -2.68
N ASN A 481 1.02 13.60 -3.29
CA ASN A 481 1.70 12.52 -4.00
C ASN A 481 2.50 13.07 -5.19
N VAL A 482 3.82 12.87 -5.19
CA VAL A 482 4.72 13.34 -6.26
C VAL A 482 4.47 12.65 -7.61
N ASP A 483 3.85 11.48 -7.62
CA ASP A 483 3.43 10.76 -8.83
C ASP A 483 1.98 11.08 -9.23
N GLY A 484 1.26 11.83 -8.39
CA GLY A 484 -0.14 12.16 -8.62
C GLY A 484 -0.38 12.89 -9.94
N TYR A 485 -1.54 12.63 -10.55
CA TYR A 485 -2.00 13.18 -11.84
C TYR A 485 -1.24 12.70 -13.10
N ARG A 486 -0.01 12.23 -12.96
CA ARG A 486 0.92 11.99 -14.08
C ARG A 486 1.37 10.54 -14.22
N LEU A 487 1.36 9.77 -13.14
CA LEU A 487 1.76 8.37 -13.10
C LEU A 487 0.71 7.59 -12.31
N SER A 488 0.50 6.32 -12.64
CA SER A 488 -0.53 5.49 -12.00
C SER A 488 -1.92 6.18 -11.96
N SER A 489 -2.23 7.04 -12.93
CA SER A 489 -3.39 7.94 -12.89
C SER A 489 -4.47 7.47 -13.86
N TYR A 490 -5.59 6.99 -13.32
CA TYR A 490 -6.64 6.34 -14.09
C TYR A 490 -7.77 7.30 -14.48
N LEU A 491 -8.31 7.08 -15.67
CA LEU A 491 -9.52 7.71 -16.18
C LEU A 491 -10.40 6.62 -16.82
N TYR A 492 -11.71 6.75 -16.74
CA TYR A 492 -12.63 5.83 -17.41
C TYR A 492 -13.87 6.54 -17.91
N LYS A 493 -14.59 5.87 -18.81
CA LYS A 493 -15.83 6.37 -19.40
C LYS A 493 -16.79 5.21 -19.62
N ASP A 494 -18.05 5.40 -19.29
CA ASP A 494 -19.11 4.44 -19.63
C ASP A 494 -19.78 4.80 -20.97
N LYS A 495 -20.66 3.93 -21.47
CA LYS A 495 -21.42 4.17 -22.70
C LYS A 495 -22.22 5.48 -22.60
N ASP A 496 -22.41 6.15 -23.73
CA ASP A 496 -23.19 7.40 -23.82
C ASP A 496 -24.62 7.24 -23.34
N SER A 497 -25.22 6.05 -23.50
CA SER A 497 -26.56 5.73 -22.99
C SER A 497 -26.68 5.69 -21.46
N ASN A 498 -25.56 5.55 -20.73
CA ASN A 498 -25.50 5.55 -19.28
C ASN A 498 -25.07 6.93 -18.75
N ASP A 499 -23.77 7.22 -18.86
CA ASP A 499 -23.16 8.50 -18.56
C ASP A 499 -21.89 8.62 -19.41
N GLY A 500 -22.02 9.31 -20.54
CA GLY A 500 -20.93 9.49 -21.49
C GLY A 500 -19.85 10.48 -21.07
N ARG A 501 -19.74 10.81 -19.78
CA ARG A 501 -18.73 11.76 -19.28
C ARG A 501 -17.47 11.03 -18.81
N LEU A 502 -16.32 11.70 -18.93
CA LEU A 502 -15.03 11.20 -18.48
C LEU A 502 -14.95 11.27 -16.95
N ILE A 503 -14.56 10.17 -16.32
CA ILE A 503 -14.48 10.03 -14.86
C ILE A 503 -13.01 9.90 -14.45
N ALA A 504 -12.59 10.65 -13.43
CA ALA A 504 -11.25 10.54 -12.86
C ALA A 504 -11.19 9.52 -11.73
N GLY A 505 -10.11 8.73 -11.73
CA GLY A 505 -9.87 7.63 -10.78
C GLY A 505 -10.13 6.25 -11.41
N PRO A 506 -10.11 5.18 -10.61
CA PRO A 506 -9.82 5.15 -9.18
C PRO A 506 -8.41 5.62 -8.84
N ILE A 507 -8.19 6.07 -7.59
CA ILE A 507 -6.85 6.43 -7.12
C ILE A 507 -5.97 5.18 -6.93
N TRP A 508 -4.66 5.31 -7.19
CA TRP A 508 -3.69 4.23 -7.07
C TRP A 508 -2.29 4.76 -6.73
N ASP A 509 -1.50 3.94 -6.03
CA ASP A 509 -0.04 4.10 -5.82
C ASP A 509 0.39 5.38 -5.05
N PHE A 510 0.22 5.35 -3.73
CA PHE A 510 0.43 6.48 -2.82
C PHE A 510 1.55 6.25 -1.80
N ASN A 511 2.41 5.26 -2.01
CA ASN A 511 3.56 5.00 -1.15
C ASN A 511 4.54 6.18 -1.10
N LEU A 512 4.55 7.04 -2.12
CA LEU A 512 5.38 8.26 -2.18
C LEU A 512 4.70 9.51 -1.60
N GLY A 513 3.41 9.42 -1.26
CA GLY A 513 2.65 10.51 -0.65
C GLY A 513 2.89 10.64 0.86
N PHE A 514 2.17 11.56 1.47
CA PHE A 514 2.18 11.83 2.91
C PHE A 514 3.57 12.11 3.47
N GLY A 515 4.30 13.00 2.80
CA GLY A 515 5.63 13.39 3.24
C GLY A 515 6.70 12.32 3.03
N ASN A 516 6.42 11.21 2.33
CA ASN A 516 7.40 10.14 2.23
C ASN A 516 8.55 10.48 1.27
N ALA A 517 8.26 11.15 0.15
CA ALA A 517 9.27 11.44 -0.89
C ALA A 517 10.17 12.63 -0.54
N ASP A 518 11.49 12.43 -0.61
CA ASP A 518 12.53 13.43 -0.34
C ASP A 518 12.88 14.36 -1.52
N TYR A 519 12.12 14.28 -2.61
CA TYR A 519 12.30 15.03 -3.85
C TYR A 519 11.02 15.73 -4.31
N CYS A 520 11.15 16.67 -5.25
CA CYS A 520 10.04 17.48 -5.82
C CYS A 520 9.06 18.02 -4.75
N ASP A 521 9.58 18.50 -3.62
CA ASP A 521 8.83 18.99 -2.45
C ASP A 521 7.82 18.00 -1.82
N GLY A 522 7.91 16.70 -2.11
CA GLY A 522 7.01 15.66 -1.58
C GLY A 522 6.96 15.58 -0.05
N GLY A 523 8.10 15.84 0.60
CA GLY A 523 8.24 15.87 2.06
C GLY A 523 7.57 17.05 2.76
N THR A 524 7.21 18.11 2.03
CA THR A 524 6.68 19.35 2.61
C THR A 524 5.16 19.35 2.73
N THR A 525 4.63 19.96 3.78
CA THR A 525 3.18 20.05 4.04
C THR A 525 2.49 21.20 3.29
N THR A 526 3.26 22.07 2.64
CA THR A 526 2.76 23.28 1.94
C THR A 526 2.93 23.18 0.43
N GLY A 527 2.18 23.98 -0.33
CA GLY A 527 2.20 24.02 -1.79
C GLY A 527 1.30 22.96 -2.42
N TRP A 528 0.71 23.25 -3.58
CA TRP A 528 -0.18 22.31 -4.26
C TRP A 528 0.64 21.25 -5.02
N ALA A 529 0.22 19.99 -4.98
CA ALA A 529 0.81 18.90 -5.74
C ALA A 529 0.61 19.09 -7.25
N ILE A 530 -0.52 19.69 -7.65
CA ILE A 530 -0.78 20.07 -9.03
C ILE A 530 0.30 21.01 -9.60
N ASP A 531 1.02 21.77 -8.76
CA ASP A 531 2.14 22.63 -9.20
C ASP A 531 3.43 21.85 -9.50
N PHE A 532 3.40 20.51 -9.56
CA PHE A 532 4.56 19.65 -9.78
C PHE A 532 5.46 20.11 -10.93
N ASN A 533 4.91 20.49 -12.09
CA ASN A 533 5.71 20.92 -13.24
C ASN A 533 6.53 22.19 -12.96
N LEU A 534 6.08 23.05 -12.03
CA LEU A 534 6.82 24.23 -11.59
C LEU A 534 7.90 23.87 -10.56
N VAL A 535 7.62 22.87 -9.72
CA VAL A 535 8.52 22.38 -8.67
C VAL A 535 9.64 21.49 -9.24
N CYS A 536 9.30 20.65 -10.22
CA CYS A 536 10.15 19.66 -10.87
C CYS A 536 10.11 19.79 -12.41
N PRO A 537 10.53 20.95 -12.97
CA PRO A 537 10.45 21.21 -14.41
C PRO A 537 11.39 20.34 -15.26
N GLY A 538 12.35 19.66 -14.64
CA GLY A 538 13.30 18.76 -15.31
C GLY A 538 12.86 17.30 -15.37
N ASP A 539 11.74 16.94 -14.74
CA ASP A 539 11.23 15.56 -14.77
C ASP A 539 10.69 15.22 -16.18
N SER A 540 10.94 14.00 -16.65
CA SER A 540 10.50 13.57 -17.98
C SER A 540 9.01 13.26 -18.07
N TYR A 541 8.35 13.09 -16.91
CA TYR A 541 6.93 12.80 -16.80
C TYR A 541 6.27 14.00 -16.10
N GLN A 542 5.68 14.88 -16.89
CA GLN A 542 5.01 16.09 -16.41
C GLN A 542 3.50 15.84 -16.24
N ILE A 543 2.85 16.58 -15.35
CA ILE A 543 1.38 16.58 -15.19
C ILE A 543 0.72 17.07 -16.49
N PRO A 544 -0.34 16.39 -16.96
CA PRO A 544 -1.12 16.82 -18.12
C PRO A 544 -1.58 18.28 -18.03
N PHE A 545 -1.40 19.04 -19.11
CA PHE A 545 -1.69 20.48 -19.16
C PHE A 545 -3.14 20.82 -18.73
N TRP A 546 -4.09 19.93 -19.01
CA TRP A 546 -5.51 20.17 -18.77
C TRP A 546 -5.85 20.22 -17.27
N TRP A 547 -5.07 19.58 -16.39
CA TRP A 547 -5.25 19.73 -14.94
C TRP A 547 -5.02 21.17 -14.50
N TYR A 548 -3.98 21.84 -15.04
CA TYR A 548 -3.69 23.25 -14.76
C TYR A 548 -4.81 24.18 -15.22
N LEU A 549 -5.34 23.93 -16.43
CA LEU A 549 -6.42 24.74 -16.99
C LEU A 549 -7.72 24.55 -16.21
N ILE A 550 -8.08 23.31 -15.86
CA ILE A 550 -9.23 23.03 -14.98
C ILE A 550 -9.04 23.68 -13.61
N TRP A 551 -7.85 23.59 -13.00
CA TRP A 551 -7.56 24.25 -11.73
C TRP A 551 -7.60 25.77 -11.81
N SER A 552 -7.35 26.36 -12.98
CA SER A 552 -7.48 27.81 -13.18
C SER A 552 -8.95 28.28 -13.14
N ASP A 553 -9.91 27.41 -13.44
CA ASP A 553 -11.34 27.71 -13.37
C ASP A 553 -11.78 27.98 -11.93
N GLU A 554 -12.32 29.18 -11.69
CA GLU A 554 -12.84 29.59 -10.38
C GLU A 554 -14.02 28.72 -9.93
N SER A 555 -14.85 28.24 -10.85
CA SER A 555 -16.03 27.41 -10.52
C SER A 555 -15.60 26.02 -10.03
N PHE A 556 -14.55 25.47 -10.63
CA PHE A 556 -13.97 24.20 -10.22
C PHE A 556 -13.28 24.31 -8.86
N ARG A 557 -12.43 25.33 -8.67
CA ARG A 557 -11.80 25.62 -7.36
C ARG A 557 -12.82 25.85 -6.25
N TRP A 558 -13.93 26.54 -6.57
CA TRP A 558 -15.03 26.70 -5.62
C TRP A 558 -15.64 25.35 -5.23
N SER A 559 -15.85 24.45 -6.19
CA SER A 559 -16.38 23.11 -5.92
C SER A 559 -15.43 22.28 -5.06
N VAL A 560 -14.12 22.35 -5.32
CA VAL A 560 -13.08 21.74 -4.49
C VAL A 560 -13.13 22.28 -3.06
N GLN A 561 -13.25 23.60 -2.89
CA GLN A 561 -13.40 24.20 -1.56
C GLN A 561 -14.66 23.70 -0.83
N GLN A 562 -15.82 23.65 -1.51
CA GLN A 562 -17.06 23.17 -0.88
C GLN A 562 -16.95 21.70 -0.48
N ARG A 563 -16.45 20.86 -1.39
CA ARG A 563 -16.28 19.43 -1.13
C ARG A 563 -15.26 19.17 -0.03
N TRP A 564 -14.14 19.90 -0.02
CA TRP A 564 -13.18 19.87 1.08
C TRP A 564 -13.83 20.24 2.41
N HIS A 565 -14.59 21.34 2.47
CA HIS A 565 -15.26 21.76 3.69
C HIS A 565 -16.25 20.71 4.20
N GLU A 566 -17.05 20.10 3.31
CA GLU A 566 -17.97 19.02 3.64
C GLU A 566 -17.23 17.81 4.24
N LEU A 567 -16.17 17.35 3.57
CA LEU A 567 -15.37 16.23 4.03
C LEU A 567 -14.70 16.52 5.38
N ARG A 568 -14.21 17.75 5.59
CA ARG A 568 -13.59 18.20 6.85
C ARG A 568 -14.56 18.26 8.04
N GLN A 569 -15.87 18.36 7.80
CA GLN A 569 -16.87 18.23 8.87
C GLN A 569 -17.12 16.78 9.31
N ASN A 570 -16.76 15.81 8.47
CA ASN A 570 -17.09 14.40 8.66
C ASN A 570 -15.85 13.51 8.47
N MET A 571 -15.75 12.87 7.30
CA MET A 571 -14.82 11.77 7.00
C MET A 571 -13.34 12.18 7.02
N LEU A 572 -13.05 13.43 6.69
CA LEU A 572 -11.69 13.99 6.73
C LEU A 572 -11.49 14.94 7.91
N SER A 573 -12.36 14.94 8.93
CA SER A 573 -12.10 15.70 10.17
C SER A 573 -10.81 15.20 10.86
N ASN A 574 -10.14 16.04 11.65
CA ASN A 574 -8.92 15.62 12.37
C ASN A 574 -9.19 14.39 13.25
N ALA A 575 -10.37 14.32 13.87
CA ALA A 575 -10.76 13.17 14.70
C ALA A 575 -10.96 11.91 13.85
N ALA A 576 -11.63 12.01 12.70
CA ALA A 576 -11.86 10.86 11.81
C ALA A 576 -10.53 10.32 11.26
N VAL A 577 -9.68 11.18 10.73
CA VAL A 577 -8.37 10.77 10.18
C VAL A 577 -7.47 10.16 11.25
N ASN A 578 -7.39 10.78 12.44
CA ASN A 578 -6.65 10.19 13.57
C ASN A 578 -7.23 8.82 13.97
N THR A 579 -8.56 8.67 13.98
CA THR A 579 -9.20 7.39 14.30
C THR A 579 -8.81 6.31 13.29
N VAL A 580 -8.70 6.64 12.00
CA VAL A 580 -8.23 5.68 10.99
C VAL A 580 -6.76 5.32 11.23
N ILE A 581 -5.88 6.29 11.48
CA ILE A 581 -4.46 6.05 11.78
C ILE A 581 -4.31 5.16 13.02
N ASP A 582 -5.00 5.49 14.11
CA ASP A 582 -4.97 4.72 15.36
C ASP A 582 -5.50 3.30 15.14
N SER A 583 -6.60 3.15 14.39
CA SER A 583 -7.16 1.84 14.06
C SER A 583 -6.21 1.00 13.20
N LEU A 584 -5.46 1.61 12.27
CA LEU A 584 -4.49 0.91 11.45
C LEU A 584 -3.27 0.50 12.26
N ARG A 585 -2.71 1.42 13.07
CA ARG A 585 -1.61 1.13 14.00
C ARG A 585 -1.98 -0.03 14.94
N ASP A 586 -3.16 0.04 15.56
CA ASP A 586 -3.61 -0.99 16.50
C ASP A 586 -3.87 -2.33 15.80
N HIS A 587 -4.37 -2.31 14.56
CA HIS A 587 -4.58 -3.52 13.77
C HIS A 587 -3.27 -4.17 13.32
N ILE A 588 -2.29 -3.38 12.88
CA ILE A 588 -0.94 -3.89 12.55
C ILE A 588 -0.26 -4.43 13.81
N GLY A 589 -0.30 -3.68 14.91
CA GLY A 589 0.16 -4.10 16.23
C GLY A 589 1.57 -4.71 16.22
N VAL A 590 1.74 -5.80 16.96
CA VAL A 590 3.03 -6.51 17.13
C VAL A 590 3.59 -7.13 15.84
N ALA A 591 2.81 -7.17 14.75
CA ALA A 591 3.32 -7.63 13.46
C ALA A 591 4.31 -6.62 12.85
N ALA A 592 4.22 -5.33 13.22
CA ALA A 592 5.22 -4.34 12.85
C ALA A 592 6.61 -4.71 13.41
N ASP A 593 6.69 -5.13 14.67
CA ASP A 593 7.96 -5.50 15.32
C ASP A 593 8.64 -6.64 14.56
N ARG A 594 7.91 -7.74 14.29
CA ARG A 594 8.43 -8.86 13.48
C ARG A 594 8.80 -8.45 12.07
N ASN A 595 8.04 -7.53 11.47
CA ASN A 595 8.36 -7.03 10.14
C ASN A 595 9.71 -6.29 10.13
N PHE A 596 9.97 -5.42 11.11
CA PHE A 596 11.22 -4.66 11.17
C PHE A 596 12.40 -5.47 11.73
N GLU A 597 12.14 -6.55 12.45
CA GLU A 597 13.15 -7.56 12.75
C GLU A 597 13.57 -8.32 11.48
N ARG A 598 12.61 -8.70 10.62
CA ARG A 598 12.91 -9.33 9.31
C ARG A 598 13.54 -8.36 8.32
N TRP A 599 13.12 -7.09 8.36
CA TRP A 599 13.54 -6.03 7.44
C TRP A 599 13.98 -4.79 8.24
N PRO A 600 15.24 -4.77 8.75
CA PRO A 600 15.74 -3.73 9.65
C PRO A 600 15.98 -2.41 8.93
N THR A 601 14.88 -1.69 8.69
CA THR A 601 14.86 -0.42 7.92
C THR A 601 14.60 0.80 8.80
N LEU A 602 14.19 0.63 10.06
CA LEU A 602 14.07 1.72 11.03
C LEU A 602 15.47 2.30 11.35
N GLY A 603 15.57 3.61 11.57
CA GLY A 603 16.85 4.32 11.77
C GLY A 603 17.70 4.50 10.50
N GLU A 604 17.42 3.75 9.44
CA GLU A 604 18.22 3.73 8.21
C GLU A 604 17.56 4.50 7.06
N TYR A 605 18.34 5.20 6.24
CA TYR A 605 17.78 5.81 5.02
C TYR A 605 17.44 4.71 4.00
N VAL A 606 16.18 4.68 3.56
CA VAL A 606 15.73 3.89 2.41
C VAL A 606 15.11 4.86 1.42
N TRP A 607 15.56 4.86 0.17
CA TRP A 607 15.00 5.77 -0.83
C TRP A 607 13.49 5.55 -0.98
N PRO A 608 12.64 6.59 -1.00
CA PRO A 608 12.97 8.03 -0.98
C PRO A 608 12.65 8.75 0.34
N ASN A 609 12.85 8.13 1.50
CA ASN A 609 12.31 8.64 2.77
C ASN A 609 12.82 10.05 3.15
N TYR A 610 11.91 11.03 3.24
CA TYR A 610 12.20 12.37 3.73
C TYR A 610 12.44 12.42 5.26
N PHE A 611 11.72 11.59 6.00
CA PHE A 611 11.87 11.41 7.44
C PHE A 611 12.40 10.00 7.73
N ILE A 612 13.25 9.89 8.75
CA ILE A 612 13.85 8.63 9.19
C ILE A 612 13.60 8.53 10.70
N GLY A 613 12.59 7.75 11.09
CA GLY A 613 12.32 7.42 12.48
C GLY A 613 13.20 6.28 12.97
N GLU A 614 13.66 6.35 14.21
CA GLU A 614 14.40 5.28 14.90
C GLU A 614 13.47 4.14 15.33
N THR A 615 12.17 4.43 15.44
CA THR A 615 11.15 3.46 15.85
C THR A 615 9.92 3.51 14.95
N TYR A 616 9.14 2.42 14.95
CA TYR A 616 7.87 2.37 14.23
C TYR A 616 6.89 3.46 14.68
N GLU A 617 6.82 3.73 15.99
CA GLU A 617 5.93 4.77 16.53
C GLU A 617 6.32 6.17 16.02
N GLU A 618 7.61 6.47 15.88
CA GLU A 618 8.06 7.74 15.31
C GLU A 618 7.64 7.91 13.84
N GLU A 619 7.65 6.83 13.05
CA GLU A 619 7.16 6.84 11.66
C GLU A 619 5.64 7.08 11.58
N VAL A 620 4.87 6.46 12.49
CA VAL A 620 3.42 6.65 12.59
C VAL A 620 3.07 8.08 13.02
N GLU A 621 3.76 8.61 14.03
CA GLU A 621 3.53 9.97 14.51
C GLU A 621 4.00 11.03 13.51
N TYR A 622 5.10 10.78 12.77
CA TYR A 622 5.49 11.63 11.64
C TYR A 622 4.38 11.69 10.58
N LEU A 623 3.85 10.53 10.16
CA LEU A 623 2.73 10.47 9.22
C LEU A 623 1.52 11.26 9.73
N ARG A 624 1.17 11.08 11.00
CA ARG A 624 0.06 11.78 11.65
C ARG A 624 0.25 13.30 11.64
N ASP A 625 1.38 13.77 12.14
CA ASP A 625 1.68 15.19 12.26
C ASP A 625 1.78 15.87 10.89
N TRP A 626 2.36 15.16 9.91
CA TRP A 626 2.42 15.63 8.53
C TRP A 626 1.01 15.82 7.97
N ILE A 627 0.11 14.84 8.13
CA ILE A 627 -1.27 14.93 7.63
C ILE A 627 -2.03 16.05 8.33
N MET A 628 -1.94 16.16 9.66
CA MET A 628 -2.63 17.22 10.40
C MET A 628 -2.18 18.61 9.94
N THR A 629 -0.87 18.80 9.78
CA THR A 629 -0.29 20.06 9.31
C THR A 629 -0.69 20.36 7.85
N ARG A 630 -0.71 19.33 6.99
CA ARG A 630 -1.14 19.45 5.59
C ARG A 630 -2.61 19.83 5.48
N MET A 631 -3.49 19.18 6.25
CA MET A 631 -4.91 19.51 6.26
C MET A 631 -5.16 20.92 6.80
N GLU A 632 -4.44 21.36 7.84
CA GLU A 632 -4.53 22.74 8.33
C GLU A 632 -4.04 23.75 7.27
N TRP A 633 -2.97 23.43 6.53
CA TRP A 633 -2.53 24.28 5.42
C TRP A 633 -3.60 24.35 4.32
N MET A 634 -4.17 23.22 3.90
CA MET A 634 -5.24 23.19 2.90
C MET A 634 -6.50 23.92 3.37
N ASP A 635 -6.87 23.79 4.65
CA ASP A 635 -7.95 24.56 5.27
C ASP A 635 -7.68 26.06 5.07
N ASN A 636 -6.47 26.53 5.37
CA ASN A 636 -6.11 27.94 5.23
C ASN A 636 -6.09 28.41 3.78
N GLU A 637 -5.50 27.66 2.85
CA GLU A 637 -5.41 28.07 1.45
C GLU A 637 -6.78 28.07 0.76
N LEU A 638 -7.59 27.04 0.98
CA LEU A 638 -8.94 26.98 0.42
C LEU A 638 -9.87 27.99 1.07
N LEU A 639 -9.61 28.45 2.30
CA LEU A 639 -10.35 29.57 2.91
C LEU A 639 -9.83 30.94 2.43
N ALA A 640 -8.53 31.07 2.19
CA ALA A 640 -7.88 32.32 1.76
C ALA A 640 -8.23 32.72 0.32
N THR A 641 -8.50 31.75 -0.55
CA THR A 641 -8.90 31.99 -1.95
C THR A 641 -10.20 32.81 -2.07
N HIS A 642 -11.07 32.84 -1.05
CA HIS A 642 -12.27 33.68 -1.03
C HIS A 642 -12.61 34.26 0.34
N GLY A 643 -11.81 35.24 0.79
CA GLY A 643 -12.29 36.19 1.79
C GLY A 643 -13.60 36.86 1.33
N ASN A 644 -14.72 36.54 2.00
CA ASN A 644 -16.09 37.07 1.79
C ASN A 644 -16.98 36.47 0.67
N ARG A 645 -16.94 35.17 0.38
CA ARG A 645 -18.11 34.50 -0.23
C ARG A 645 -18.86 33.70 0.84
N TYR A 646 -19.86 34.34 1.43
CA TYR A 646 -20.75 33.75 2.45
C TYR A 646 -21.35 32.44 1.94
N LEU A 647 -21.36 31.40 2.79
CA LEU A 647 -22.09 30.13 2.63
C LEU A 647 -23.26 30.28 1.65
N VAL A 648 -23.06 29.80 0.42
CA VAL A 648 -24.11 29.77 -0.60
C VAL A 648 -25.03 28.60 -0.23
N PRO A 649 -26.31 28.85 0.10
CA PRO A 649 -27.22 27.78 0.50
C PRO A 649 -27.52 26.85 -0.68
N GLU A 650 -27.63 25.54 -0.47
CA GLU A 650 -27.96 24.60 -1.56
C GLU A 650 -29.43 24.67 -2.03
N VAL A 651 -30.30 25.33 -1.26
CA VAL A 651 -31.75 25.37 -1.51
C VAL A 651 -32.26 26.80 -1.66
N PHE A 652 -33.23 26.97 -2.55
CA PHE A 652 -34.07 28.15 -2.57
C PHE A 652 -35.13 28.04 -1.47
N ALA A 653 -35.10 28.94 -0.48
CA ALA A 653 -36.02 28.88 0.64
C ALA A 653 -36.35 30.25 1.23
N LEU A 654 -37.61 30.43 1.63
CA LEU A 654 -38.05 31.51 2.51
C LEU A 654 -38.09 31.00 3.96
N ASN A 655 -37.19 31.48 4.81
CA ASN A 655 -37.09 30.98 6.19
C ASN A 655 -38.27 31.47 7.05
N PRO A 656 -38.52 30.82 8.21
CA PRO A 656 -39.47 31.33 9.19
C PRO A 656 -39.21 32.81 9.51
N VAL A 657 -40.26 33.61 9.38
CA VAL A 657 -40.23 35.05 9.57
C VAL A 657 -40.14 35.37 11.07
N TYR A 658 -39.23 36.25 11.50
CA TYR A 658 -39.01 36.55 12.92
C TYR A 658 -38.80 38.05 13.18
N PRO A 659 -39.37 38.62 14.27
CA PRO A 659 -40.37 38.02 15.15
C PRO A 659 -41.70 37.79 14.43
N ASN A 660 -42.45 36.75 14.79
CA ASN A 660 -43.79 36.49 14.27
C ASN A 660 -44.66 35.84 15.35
N PRO A 661 -45.66 36.54 15.92
CA PRO A 661 -46.12 37.89 15.54
C PRO A 661 -45.12 39.03 15.80
N PHE A 662 -45.25 40.16 15.10
CA PHE A 662 -44.43 41.38 15.30
C PHE A 662 -45.28 42.63 15.55
N ASN A 663 -44.69 43.67 16.14
CA ASN A 663 -45.38 44.93 16.49
C ASN A 663 -44.79 46.20 15.84
N ARG A 664 -43.53 46.17 15.40
CA ARG A 664 -42.84 47.33 14.80
C ARG A 664 -42.17 47.00 13.48
N ALA A 665 -41.32 45.98 13.48
CA ALA A 665 -40.66 45.48 12.29
C ALA A 665 -40.45 43.97 12.40
N VAL A 666 -40.33 43.35 11.23
CA VAL A 666 -40.06 41.93 11.08
C VAL A 666 -38.91 41.71 10.12
N SER A 667 -38.06 40.72 10.39
CA SER A 667 -36.97 40.30 9.52
C SER A 667 -37.40 39.09 8.70
N ILE A 668 -37.30 39.21 7.39
CA ILE A 668 -37.63 38.16 6.43
C ILE A 668 -36.32 37.64 5.86
N ARG A 669 -35.92 36.44 6.26
CA ARG A 669 -34.69 35.79 5.82
C ARG A 669 -34.98 34.81 4.68
N TYR A 670 -34.15 34.79 3.65
CA TYR A 670 -34.29 33.88 2.51
C TYR A 670 -32.92 33.43 1.97
N LEU A 671 -32.92 32.28 1.30
CA LEU A 671 -31.76 31.56 0.81
C LEU A 671 -31.80 31.49 -0.72
N LEU A 672 -30.71 31.89 -1.38
CA LEU A 672 -30.56 31.82 -2.84
C LEU A 672 -29.37 30.93 -3.19
N PRO A 673 -29.56 29.82 -3.92
CA PRO A 673 -28.48 28.89 -4.25
C PRO A 673 -27.58 29.36 -5.38
N ILE A 674 -28.06 30.27 -6.22
CA ILE A 674 -27.29 30.88 -7.30
C ILE A 674 -27.68 32.35 -7.45
N ASP A 675 -26.90 33.09 -8.23
CA ASP A 675 -27.24 34.44 -8.65
C ASP A 675 -28.54 34.44 -9.49
N THR A 676 -29.58 35.15 -9.05
CA THR A 676 -30.91 35.13 -9.70
C THR A 676 -31.64 36.47 -9.56
N ASP A 677 -32.57 36.74 -10.47
CA ASP A 677 -33.54 37.83 -10.35
C ASP A 677 -34.70 37.39 -9.44
N ILE A 678 -34.96 38.19 -8.39
CA ILE A 678 -36.00 37.87 -7.40
C ILE A 678 -37.00 39.01 -7.23
N LYS A 679 -38.17 38.65 -6.71
CA LYS A 679 -39.19 39.58 -6.23
C LYS A 679 -39.71 39.15 -4.87
N LEU A 680 -39.72 40.07 -3.90
CA LEU A 680 -40.18 39.82 -2.53
C LEU A 680 -41.35 40.74 -2.19
N ASP A 681 -42.55 40.19 -2.17
CA ASP A 681 -43.81 40.91 -2.03
C ASP A 681 -44.58 40.58 -0.74
N VAL A 682 -45.39 41.54 -0.29
CA VAL A 682 -46.30 41.41 0.85
C VAL A 682 -47.74 41.54 0.38
N PHE A 683 -48.60 40.60 0.76
CA PHE A 683 -50.04 40.58 0.46
C PHE A 683 -50.89 40.49 1.71
N ASN A 684 -52.12 41.03 1.66
CA ASN A 684 -53.12 40.77 2.71
C ASN A 684 -53.90 39.46 2.44
N THR A 685 -54.76 39.04 3.37
CA THR A 685 -55.55 37.80 3.25
C THR A 685 -56.55 37.77 2.10
N LYS A 686 -56.82 38.91 1.44
CA LYS A 686 -57.67 39.01 0.24
C LYS A 686 -56.85 38.98 -1.06
N GLY A 687 -55.53 38.76 -0.98
CA GLY A 687 -54.63 38.77 -2.14
C GLY A 687 -54.31 40.17 -2.68
N VAL A 688 -54.63 41.23 -1.93
CA VAL A 688 -54.26 42.60 -2.35
C VAL A 688 -52.79 42.84 -2.03
N HIS A 689 -52.03 43.28 -3.03
CA HIS A 689 -50.63 43.68 -2.90
C HIS A 689 -50.49 44.89 -1.96
N VAL A 690 -49.68 44.72 -0.92
CA VAL A 690 -49.47 45.70 0.16
C VAL A 690 -48.18 46.47 -0.07
N ASN A 691 -47.08 45.77 -0.33
CA ASN A 691 -45.77 46.37 -0.55
C ASN A 691 -44.84 45.42 -1.33
N CYS A 692 -43.89 45.97 -2.08
CA CYS A 692 -42.74 45.26 -2.65
C CYS A 692 -41.51 45.63 -1.83
N LEU A 693 -40.87 44.64 -1.20
CA LEU A 693 -39.72 44.87 -0.34
C LEU A 693 -38.41 44.88 -1.13
N PHE A 694 -38.36 44.14 -2.24
CA PHE A 694 -37.22 44.08 -3.15
C PHE A 694 -37.64 43.49 -4.51
N GLU A 695 -37.08 44.03 -5.60
CA GLU A 695 -37.24 43.52 -6.97
C GLU A 695 -35.93 43.76 -7.75
N GLY A 696 -35.34 42.70 -8.30
CA GLY A 696 -34.11 42.75 -9.12
C GLY A 696 -33.11 41.62 -8.84
N LYS A 697 -31.91 41.73 -9.40
CA LYS A 697 -30.85 40.71 -9.29
C LYS A 697 -30.24 40.64 -7.89
N LYS A 698 -30.07 39.42 -7.37
CA LYS A 698 -29.37 39.11 -6.11
C LYS A 698 -28.37 37.99 -6.32
N HIS A 699 -27.22 38.11 -5.67
CA HIS A 699 -26.21 37.07 -5.67
C HIS A 699 -26.64 35.86 -4.82
N ALA A 700 -26.06 34.70 -5.11
CA ALA A 700 -26.17 33.50 -4.30
C ALA A 700 -25.76 33.81 -2.84
N GLY A 701 -26.47 33.24 -1.88
CA GLY A 701 -26.23 33.50 -0.46
C GLY A 701 -27.49 33.64 0.39
N ILE A 702 -27.26 33.99 1.65
CA ILE A 702 -28.30 34.24 2.65
C ILE A 702 -28.62 35.73 2.68
N HIS A 703 -29.89 36.08 2.51
CA HIS A 703 -30.35 37.47 2.48
C HIS A 703 -31.38 37.73 3.57
N THR A 704 -31.54 39.00 3.95
CA THR A 704 -32.57 39.44 4.90
C THR A 704 -33.15 40.79 4.48
N SER A 705 -34.48 40.88 4.46
CA SER A 705 -35.23 42.11 4.16
C SER A 705 -36.16 42.47 5.32
N PRO A 706 -36.16 43.72 5.80
CA PRO A 706 -37.08 44.16 6.85
C PRO A 706 -38.44 44.55 6.27
N TRP A 707 -39.51 44.36 7.06
CA TRP A 707 -40.81 45.01 6.83
C TRP A 707 -41.34 45.62 8.12
N ASP A 708 -41.78 46.88 8.07
CA ASP A 708 -42.18 47.69 9.22
C ASP A 708 -43.71 47.84 9.37
N GLY A 709 -44.50 47.04 8.65
CA GLY A 709 -45.96 47.12 8.70
C GLY A 709 -46.54 48.33 7.97
N ARG A 710 -45.83 48.88 6.98
CA ARG A 710 -46.33 49.90 6.06
C ARG A 710 -46.63 49.35 4.66
N ASN A 711 -47.58 49.97 3.97
CA ASN A 711 -47.85 49.74 2.55
C ASN A 711 -46.87 50.53 1.66
N LYS A 712 -46.96 50.34 0.33
CA LYS A 712 -46.16 51.05 -0.68
C LYS A 712 -46.26 52.59 -0.65
N TYR A 713 -47.26 53.16 0.05
CA TYR A 713 -47.41 54.61 0.23
C TYR A 713 -46.85 55.10 1.58
N GLY A 714 -46.17 54.24 2.34
CA GLY A 714 -45.60 54.55 3.66
C GLY A 714 -46.65 54.63 4.78
N GLN A 715 -47.88 54.17 4.53
CA GLN A 715 -48.97 54.21 5.51
C GLN A 715 -49.04 52.91 6.31
N ASP A 716 -49.36 53.04 7.59
CA ASP A 716 -49.58 51.92 8.50
C ASP A 716 -50.71 50.99 8.02
N VAL A 717 -50.43 49.69 7.96
CA VAL A 717 -51.48 48.67 7.74
C VAL A 717 -52.07 48.21 9.07
N SER A 718 -53.31 47.68 9.03
CA SER A 718 -54.03 47.20 10.21
C SER A 718 -53.39 45.96 10.85
N SER A 719 -53.58 45.75 12.16
CA SER A 719 -53.25 44.46 12.79
C SER A 719 -53.97 43.31 12.07
N GLY A 720 -53.28 42.20 11.84
CA GLY A 720 -53.81 41.08 11.06
C GLY A 720 -52.74 40.18 10.45
N MET A 721 -53.19 39.19 9.68
CA MET A 721 -52.32 38.25 8.97
C MET A 721 -51.99 38.76 7.56
N TYR A 722 -50.74 38.59 7.17
CA TYR A 722 -50.18 38.91 5.86
C TYR A 722 -49.41 37.71 5.30
N ILE A 723 -49.19 37.70 3.99
CA ILE A 723 -48.46 36.67 3.27
C ILE A 723 -47.23 37.33 2.63
N ILE A 724 -46.06 36.78 2.90
CA ILE A 724 -44.82 37.08 2.18
C ILE A 724 -44.70 36.08 1.03
N LEU A 725 -44.45 36.58 -0.17
CA LEU A 725 -44.19 35.80 -1.37
C LEU A 725 -42.79 36.14 -1.89
N LEU A 726 -41.94 35.13 -2.03
CA LEU A 726 -40.65 35.22 -2.70
C LEU A 726 -40.76 34.48 -4.03
N GLU A 727 -40.51 35.19 -5.13
CA GLU A 727 -40.47 34.65 -6.49
C GLU A 727 -39.03 34.78 -7.02
N ALA A 728 -38.60 33.78 -7.77
CA ALA A 728 -37.31 33.80 -8.45
C ALA A 728 -37.40 33.11 -9.81
N ASP A 729 -36.77 33.74 -10.81
CA ASP A 729 -36.65 33.21 -12.15
C ASP A 729 -35.31 32.49 -12.33
N ASN A 730 -35.35 31.29 -12.93
CA ASN A 730 -34.18 30.62 -13.48
C ASN A 730 -33.13 30.13 -12.46
N LEU A 731 -33.57 29.39 -11.43
CA LEU A 731 -32.67 28.88 -10.37
C LEU A 731 -31.97 27.54 -10.65
N GLN A 732 -32.32 26.85 -11.73
CA GLN A 732 -31.59 25.70 -12.27
C GLN A 732 -31.92 25.57 -13.76
N TYR A 733 -31.01 24.96 -14.53
CA TYR A 733 -30.93 24.70 -15.97
C TYR A 733 -32.19 24.17 -16.73
N ASN A 734 -33.41 24.34 -16.21
CA ASN A 734 -34.68 23.83 -16.77
C ASN A 734 -35.80 24.88 -16.95
N GLN A 735 -35.53 26.19 -16.98
CA GLN A 735 -36.56 27.25 -17.15
C GLN A 735 -37.74 27.22 -16.14
N HIS A 736 -37.51 26.79 -14.89
CA HIS A 736 -38.55 26.75 -13.86
C HIS A 736 -38.63 28.06 -13.05
N HIS A 737 -39.85 28.53 -12.80
CA HIS A 737 -40.17 29.65 -11.92
C HIS A 737 -40.42 29.13 -10.49
N TYR A 738 -39.69 29.63 -9.51
CA TYR A 738 -39.77 29.17 -8.12
C TYR A 738 -40.53 30.16 -7.25
N THR A 739 -41.42 29.65 -6.39
CA THR A 739 -42.21 30.47 -5.48
C THR A 739 -42.23 29.88 -4.07
N GLU A 740 -41.96 30.71 -3.07
CA GLU A 740 -42.05 30.34 -1.65
C GLU A 740 -42.92 31.35 -0.90
N THR A 741 -43.75 30.85 0.03
CA THR A 741 -44.65 31.72 0.82
C THR A 741 -44.55 31.49 2.31
N ARG A 742 -44.68 32.57 3.10
CA ARG A 742 -44.76 32.50 4.58
C ARG A 742 -45.83 33.43 5.13
N LYS A 743 -46.54 32.97 6.16
CA LYS A 743 -47.52 33.78 6.90
C LYS A 743 -46.82 34.61 7.97
N VAL A 744 -47.20 35.88 8.09
CA VAL A 744 -46.73 36.79 9.14
C VAL A 744 -47.91 37.50 9.80
N ILE A 745 -47.87 37.64 11.12
CA ILE A 745 -48.93 38.26 11.93
C ILE A 745 -48.40 39.59 12.50
N LEU A 746 -49.07 40.68 12.16
CA LEU A 746 -48.81 42.02 12.70
C LEU A 746 -49.80 42.30 13.85
N VAL A 747 -49.28 42.69 15.00
CA VAL A 747 -50.04 43.09 16.20
C VAL A 747 -49.60 44.49 16.60
N LYS A 748 -50.39 45.50 16.22
CA LYS A 748 -50.23 46.89 16.67
C LYS A 748 -50.98 47.16 17.97
#